data_AF-A0A167V071-F1
#
_entry.id   AF-A0A167V071-F1
#
_cell.length_a   1.000
_cell.length_b   1.000
_cell.length_c   1.000
_cell.angle_alpha   90.00
_cell.angle_beta   90.00
_cell.angle_gamma   90.00
#
_symmetry.space_group_name_H-M   'P 1'
#
loop_
_entity.id
_entity.type
_entity.pdbx_description
1 polymer ?
#
loop_
_entity_poly.entity_id
_entity_poly.type
_entity_poly.pdbx_seq_one_letter_code
_entity_poly.pdbx_strand_id
1 'polypeptide(L)'
;MTSKRKASAMGAAVDDEPVDPSDELAFYCLGGGNEVGRSCHILEYKGKTVMLDAGMHPAKEGFSALPFFDEFDLSTVDVLLISHFHVDHSSALPYVLSKTNFKGRVFMTPATRAIYKWLIQDNVRVSNTSSSSDQRTTLYTERDHLSTLPMIETIDFYTTHTINGIRITPYPAGHVLGAAMFKIDIAGLVTLFTGDYSREEDRHLIPAAVPSGTKIDVLITESTFGISSNPPRLEREAALMKSITGILNRGGRVLMPVFALGRAQELLLILDEYWETHPELQKFPIYYIGNMARRCMVVYQTYIGAMNDNIKRLFRQRMAEAEASGNKSVSVGPWDFRFVRSLRSLERFDDVGGCVMLASPGMLQTGTSRELLERWAPSDRNGVVMTGYSVEGTMAKGLLNEPDQIPAVMSKVSTGHGRGRVPGVNDEDQKVMIPRRCTVDEVSFAAHVDGVENRTFIEEVAAPVVILVHGEKHQMMRLKSKLLSLNADKAVKVKVYTPANCDEVRIPFKKDKIAKVVGKLAEVAPPSENDDSQLMAGVLVQNGFNLSLMAPDDLQEYAGLTTTTITCKQHITLSSASMDLIRWALEGTFGAIEEVGNSKKTEANSNNDIVTDDTPKQEDADEEIPSDETQTFLVLGCVYLRHHSRTREVELEWEGNMMNDGVADAVMAVLLTVESSPASVKQSSKNKHHHHHHDDEDMEIPSLPNPHAQSGPQERLARMLMMLEAQFGGDNIGPIERPRVPADLALGPQEDSKEMNEERIADIEAAELDRLITMGVPVPGIEIRVDKHIARVWLEDLEVECANAVLRDRIRVVVERAIETVAGLWADSSIHQDATLSGSANGQKGIELADRKKEAALEAHA
;
A
#
# COMPACT_ATOMS: atom_id res chain seq x y z
N MET A 1 14.20 -35.15 8.03
CA MET A 1 12.84 -35.55 8.45
C MET A 1 11.84 -34.90 7.52
N THR A 2 11.31 -35.73 6.63
CA THR A 2 10.39 -35.41 5.55
C THR A 2 8.94 -35.48 6.00
N SER A 3 8.13 -34.61 5.39
CA SER A 3 6.68 -34.68 5.15
C SER A 3 5.68 -34.70 6.32
N LYS A 4 4.83 -33.66 6.33
CA LYS A 4 3.36 -33.75 6.39
C LYS A 4 2.74 -32.40 6.00
N ARG A 5 2.72 -32.10 4.70
CA ARG A 5 1.79 -31.11 4.14
C ARG A 5 0.40 -31.77 4.07
N LYS A 6 -0.60 -31.11 4.66
CA LYS A 6 -1.99 -31.55 4.71
C LYS A 6 -2.62 -31.53 3.31
N ALA A 7 -3.45 -32.52 3.04
CA ALA A 7 -4.12 -32.82 1.78
C ALA A 7 -5.31 -31.88 1.47
N SER A 8 -5.12 -30.56 1.53
CA SER A 8 -6.13 -29.57 1.08
C SER A 8 -5.78 -28.92 -0.26
N ALA A 9 -4.71 -29.35 -0.92
CA ALA A 9 -4.17 -28.74 -2.15
C ALA A 9 -4.47 -29.54 -3.44
N MET A 10 -5.50 -30.39 -3.45
CA MET A 10 -5.84 -31.23 -4.63
C MET A 10 -7.24 -30.95 -5.20
N GLY A 11 -7.66 -29.69 -5.18
CA GLY A 11 -8.95 -29.26 -5.73
C GLY A 11 -8.94 -27.92 -6.46
N ALA A 12 -7.78 -27.37 -6.79
CA ALA A 12 -7.67 -26.14 -7.57
C ALA A 12 -6.99 -26.48 -8.91
N ALA A 13 -7.82 -26.74 -9.91
CA ALA A 13 -7.38 -26.85 -11.30
C ALA A 13 -8.38 -26.06 -12.16
N VAL A 14 -8.42 -24.74 -11.96
CA VAL A 14 -8.86 -23.73 -12.94
C VAL A 14 -8.16 -22.39 -12.55
N ASP A 15 -7.28 -21.90 -13.43
CA ASP A 15 -6.60 -20.59 -13.46
C ASP A 15 -5.63 -20.18 -12.33
N ASP A 16 -4.45 -20.83 -12.29
CA ASP A 16 -3.26 -20.36 -11.56
C ASP A 16 -2.43 -19.37 -12.41
N GLU A 17 -2.99 -18.19 -12.69
CA GLU A 17 -2.14 -17.01 -12.87
C GLU A 17 -1.74 -16.50 -11.48
N PRO A 18 -0.45 -16.22 -11.21
CA PRO A 18 -0.02 -15.69 -9.93
C PRO A 18 -0.80 -14.40 -9.65
N VAL A 19 -1.63 -14.44 -8.61
CA VAL A 19 -2.35 -13.25 -8.14
C VAL A 19 -1.31 -12.29 -7.60
N ASP A 20 -1.29 -11.06 -8.13
CA ASP A 20 -0.49 -9.99 -7.55
C ASP A 20 -0.86 -9.87 -6.06
N PRO A 21 0.10 -9.90 -5.11
CA PRO A 21 -0.20 -9.75 -3.69
C PRO A 21 -1.06 -8.52 -3.37
N SER A 22 -1.03 -7.48 -4.22
CA SER A 22 -1.89 -6.30 -4.10
C SER A 22 -3.37 -6.54 -4.44
N ASP A 23 -3.69 -7.59 -5.19
CA ASP A 23 -5.06 -8.01 -5.53
C ASP A 23 -5.65 -9.01 -4.51
N GLU A 24 -4.93 -9.30 -3.42
CA GLU A 24 -5.46 -10.02 -2.28
C GLU A 24 -6.00 -9.05 -1.23
N LEU A 25 -7.24 -9.24 -0.80
CA LEU A 25 -7.75 -8.66 0.42
C LEU A 25 -7.23 -9.48 1.60
N ALA A 26 -6.40 -8.89 2.44
CA ALA A 26 -5.96 -9.51 3.69
C ALA A 26 -6.79 -8.99 4.86
N PHE A 27 -7.32 -9.92 5.66
CA PHE A 27 -8.05 -9.63 6.89
C PHE A 27 -7.30 -10.26 8.08
N TYR A 28 -6.91 -9.44 9.04
CA TYR A 28 -6.25 -9.89 10.28
C TYR A 28 -7.19 -9.69 11.47
N CYS A 29 -7.39 -10.75 12.24
CA CYS A 29 -8.25 -10.71 13.42
C CYS A 29 -7.42 -10.51 14.69
N LEU A 30 -7.29 -9.28 15.20
CA LEU A 30 -6.48 -8.99 16.40
C LEU A 30 -7.27 -9.14 17.71
N GLY A 31 -8.59 -9.24 17.63
CA GLY A 31 -9.49 -9.42 18.77
C GLY A 31 -10.92 -9.61 18.31
N GLY A 32 -11.79 -10.21 19.13
CA GLY A 32 -13.17 -10.54 18.73
C GLY A 32 -13.28 -11.73 17.76
N GLY A 33 -12.19 -12.46 17.50
CA GLY A 33 -12.18 -13.70 16.71
C GLY A 33 -12.48 -14.92 17.59
N ASN A 34 -13.62 -15.59 17.36
CA ASN A 34 -14.13 -16.69 18.18
C ASN A 34 -14.36 -16.34 19.68
N GLU A 35 -14.49 -15.06 20.00
CA GLU A 35 -14.84 -14.55 21.33
C GLU A 35 -15.71 -13.28 21.21
N VAL A 36 -16.32 -12.87 22.33
CA VAL A 36 -17.01 -11.57 22.50
C VAL A 36 -16.15 -10.71 23.42
N GLY A 37 -15.78 -9.51 22.98
CA GLY A 37 -14.83 -8.64 23.67
C GLY A 37 -13.61 -8.26 22.83
N ARG A 38 -12.96 -7.14 23.19
CA ARG A 38 -11.75 -6.59 22.54
C ARG A 38 -11.77 -6.61 21.01
N SER A 39 -12.91 -6.25 20.41
CA SER A 39 -13.08 -6.17 18.96
C SER A 39 -11.99 -5.30 18.34
N CYS A 40 -11.28 -5.86 17.36
CA CYS A 40 -10.19 -5.22 16.66
C CYS A 40 -9.81 -6.04 15.43
N HIS A 41 -9.99 -5.47 14.24
CA HIS A 41 -9.69 -6.14 12.98
C HIS A 41 -8.91 -5.22 12.04
N ILE A 42 -8.04 -5.79 11.20
CA ILE A 42 -7.31 -5.05 10.18
C ILE A 42 -7.74 -5.55 8.80
N LEU A 43 -8.00 -4.62 7.90
CA LEU A 43 -8.29 -4.85 6.49
C LEU A 43 -7.19 -4.20 5.65
N GLU A 44 -6.48 -5.00 4.86
CA GLU A 44 -5.45 -4.52 3.93
C GLU A 44 -5.83 -4.88 2.49
N TYR A 45 -5.83 -3.89 1.60
CA TYR A 45 -6.07 -4.10 0.17
C TYR A 45 -5.39 -3.01 -0.66
N LYS A 46 -4.70 -3.40 -1.74
CA LYS A 46 -3.95 -2.48 -2.62
C LYS A 46 -3.06 -1.47 -1.87
N GLY A 47 -2.37 -1.92 -0.83
CA GLY A 47 -1.48 -1.08 0.00
C GLY A 47 -2.21 -0.03 0.84
N LYS A 48 -3.50 -0.24 1.12
CA LYS A 48 -4.32 0.57 2.03
C LYS A 48 -4.73 -0.25 3.22
N THR A 49 -4.59 0.31 4.42
CA THR A 49 -4.81 -0.42 5.68
C THR A 49 -5.83 0.28 6.54
N VAL A 50 -6.93 -0.41 6.84
CA VAL A 50 -8.03 0.08 7.69
C VAL A 50 -8.13 -0.78 8.93
N MET A 51 -8.10 -0.15 10.10
CA MET A 51 -8.37 -0.77 11.39
C MET A 51 -9.83 -0.54 11.78
N LEU A 52 -10.50 -1.62 12.19
CA LEU A 52 -11.91 -1.66 12.55
C LEU A 52 -12.02 -1.98 14.05
N ASP A 53 -12.52 -1.01 14.80
CA ASP A 53 -12.62 -1.01 16.26
C ASP A 53 -11.28 -1.17 17.02
N ALA A 54 -11.30 -0.76 18.29
CA ALA A 54 -10.18 -0.87 19.22
C ALA A 54 -10.72 -1.00 20.65
N GLY A 55 -11.23 -2.18 21.00
CA GLY A 55 -11.85 -2.44 22.30
C GLY A 55 -10.98 -3.14 23.34
N MET A 56 -11.52 -3.33 24.54
CA MET A 56 -10.92 -4.17 25.60
C MET A 56 -11.87 -5.30 26.02
N HIS A 57 -11.30 -6.42 26.48
CA HIS A 57 -12.07 -7.58 26.89
C HIS A 57 -12.63 -7.37 28.32
N PRO A 58 -13.97 -7.32 28.53
CA PRO A 58 -14.54 -6.94 29.83
C PRO A 58 -14.25 -7.89 31.00
N ALA A 59 -13.95 -9.16 30.69
CA ALA A 59 -13.64 -10.18 31.71
C ALA A 59 -12.13 -10.38 31.98
N LYS A 60 -11.25 -9.57 31.36
CA LYS A 60 -9.79 -9.67 31.53
C LYS A 60 -9.23 -8.37 32.11
N GLU A 61 -8.04 -8.44 32.71
CA GLU A 61 -7.40 -7.30 33.36
C GLU A 61 -6.02 -6.99 32.76
N GLY A 62 -5.58 -5.74 32.90
CA GLY A 62 -4.27 -5.27 32.41
C GLY A 62 -4.08 -5.51 30.91
N PHE A 63 -2.85 -5.84 30.50
CA PHE A 63 -2.51 -6.07 29.08
C PHE A 63 -3.29 -7.23 28.45
N SER A 64 -3.73 -8.22 29.24
CA SER A 64 -4.50 -9.36 28.72
C SER A 64 -5.89 -8.98 28.18
N ALA A 65 -6.39 -7.81 28.57
CA ALA A 65 -7.65 -7.26 28.07
C ALA A 65 -7.51 -6.59 26.70
N LEU A 66 -6.29 -6.23 26.28
CA LEU A 66 -6.06 -5.59 24.98
C LEU A 66 -6.18 -6.60 23.82
N PRO A 67 -6.46 -6.10 22.60
CA PRO A 67 -6.21 -6.83 21.37
C PRO A 67 -4.72 -7.14 21.20
N PHE A 68 -4.41 -8.09 20.31
CA PHE A 68 -3.04 -8.52 20.01
C PHE A 68 -2.33 -7.53 19.09
N PHE A 69 -2.09 -6.30 19.56
CA PHE A 69 -1.44 -5.24 18.78
C PHE A 69 0.00 -5.57 18.37
N ASP A 70 0.68 -6.46 19.09
CA ASP A 70 2.07 -6.85 18.78
C ASP A 70 2.19 -7.68 17.49
N GLU A 71 1.08 -8.23 16.99
CA GLU A 71 1.02 -9.05 15.77
C GLU A 71 0.91 -8.20 14.48
N PHE A 72 0.77 -6.88 14.59
CA PHE A 72 0.61 -6.00 13.44
C PHE A 72 1.28 -4.64 13.65
N ASP A 73 1.98 -4.12 12.63
CA ASP A 73 2.57 -2.78 12.69
C ASP A 73 1.50 -1.70 12.50
N LEU A 74 1.03 -1.12 13.60
CA LEU A 74 -0.01 -0.08 13.59
C LEU A 74 0.45 1.23 12.91
N SER A 75 1.74 1.43 12.65
CA SER A 75 2.22 2.60 11.91
C SER A 75 1.82 2.60 10.43
N THR A 76 1.45 1.43 9.90
CA THR A 76 0.98 1.25 8.52
C THR A 76 -0.51 1.54 8.34
N VAL A 77 -1.27 1.67 9.45
CA VAL A 77 -2.72 1.90 9.40
C VAL A 77 -3.04 3.32 8.94
N ASP A 78 -3.75 3.45 7.82
CA ASP A 78 -4.21 4.75 7.28
C ASP A 78 -5.38 5.31 8.08
N VAL A 79 -6.37 4.45 8.38
CA VAL A 79 -7.64 4.84 8.98
C VAL A 79 -8.07 3.85 10.06
N LEU A 80 -8.52 4.37 11.20
CA LEU A 80 -9.14 3.61 12.28
C LEU A 80 -10.61 4.04 12.40
N LEU A 81 -11.53 3.09 12.27
CA LEU A 81 -12.98 3.31 12.35
C LEU A 81 -13.53 2.70 13.63
N ILE A 82 -14.17 3.51 14.47
CA ILE A 82 -14.88 3.01 15.66
C ILE A 82 -16.38 2.95 15.36
N SER A 83 -16.94 1.75 15.36
CA SER A 83 -18.36 1.46 15.09
C SER A 83 -19.26 2.14 16.11
N HIS A 84 -18.97 1.96 17.40
CA HIS A 84 -19.78 2.50 18.48
C HIS A 84 -19.00 2.60 19.80
N PHE A 85 -19.64 3.18 20.82
CA PHE A 85 -18.94 3.58 22.04
C PHE A 85 -18.73 2.45 23.05
N HIS A 86 -19.21 1.21 22.86
CA HIS A 86 -19.03 0.19 23.90
C HIS A 86 -17.55 -0.11 24.19
N VAL A 87 -17.30 -0.61 25.39
CA VAL A 87 -15.94 -0.81 25.94
C VAL A 87 -15.17 -1.82 25.10
N ASP A 88 -15.83 -2.90 24.72
CA ASP A 88 -15.34 -3.96 23.84
C ASP A 88 -15.12 -3.54 22.38
N HIS A 89 -15.45 -2.30 21.99
CA HIS A 89 -15.18 -1.76 20.66
C HIS A 89 -14.31 -0.49 20.66
N SER A 90 -14.24 0.26 21.78
CA SER A 90 -13.60 1.58 21.78
C SER A 90 -12.60 1.83 22.92
N SER A 91 -12.60 1.02 23.98
CA SER A 91 -11.83 1.37 25.19
C SER A 91 -10.31 1.16 25.10
N ALA A 92 -9.80 0.48 24.07
CA ALA A 92 -8.36 0.42 23.82
C ALA A 92 -7.86 1.61 22.99
N LEU A 93 -8.75 2.45 22.43
CA LEU A 93 -8.36 3.58 21.59
C LEU A 93 -7.39 4.57 22.28
N PRO A 94 -7.53 4.95 23.57
CA PRO A 94 -6.53 5.79 24.22
C PRO A 94 -5.14 5.14 24.25
N TYR A 95 -5.08 3.82 24.42
CA TYR A 95 -3.83 3.06 24.40
C TYR A 95 -3.21 3.10 23.00
N VAL A 96 -4.00 2.81 21.96
CA VAL A 96 -3.57 2.91 20.55
C VAL A 96 -3.00 4.30 20.24
N LEU A 97 -3.70 5.37 20.62
CA LEU A 97 -3.30 6.73 20.23
C LEU A 97 -2.14 7.31 21.05
N SER A 98 -1.90 6.82 22.27
CA SER A 98 -0.90 7.42 23.18
C SER A 98 0.27 6.51 23.53
N LYS A 99 0.15 5.19 23.31
CA LYS A 99 1.13 4.18 23.73
C LYS A 99 1.64 3.29 22.60
N THR A 100 1.12 3.41 21.37
CA THR A 100 1.62 2.67 20.21
C THR A 100 2.19 3.60 19.13
N ASN A 101 2.67 3.02 18.03
CA ASN A 101 3.26 3.74 16.90
C ASN A 101 2.23 4.17 15.82
N PHE A 102 0.93 4.11 16.13
CA PHE A 102 -0.16 4.50 15.24
C PHE A 102 -0.07 5.98 14.82
N LYS A 103 -0.27 6.25 13.52
CA LYS A 103 -0.22 7.60 12.92
C LYS A 103 -1.41 7.92 12.01
N GLY A 104 -2.35 7.00 11.86
CA GLY A 104 -3.50 7.14 10.99
C GLY A 104 -4.55 8.12 11.53
N ARG A 105 -5.64 8.28 10.77
CA ARG A 105 -6.79 9.11 11.16
C ARG A 105 -7.86 8.27 11.83
N VAL A 106 -8.53 8.82 12.85
CA VAL A 106 -9.59 8.11 13.59
C VAL A 106 -10.94 8.73 13.32
N PHE A 107 -11.94 7.90 13.01
CA PHE A 107 -13.31 8.35 12.79
C PHE A 107 -14.32 7.67 13.73
N MET A 108 -15.27 8.47 14.20
CA MET A 108 -16.46 8.08 14.94
C MET A 108 -17.67 8.83 14.38
N THR A 109 -18.89 8.40 14.70
CA THR A 109 -20.05 9.30 14.57
C THR A 109 -20.00 10.39 15.66
N PRO A 110 -20.69 11.55 15.48
CA PRO A 110 -20.69 12.60 16.49
C PRO A 110 -21.21 12.13 17.86
N ALA A 111 -22.29 11.34 17.86
CA ALA A 111 -22.87 10.80 19.09
C ALA A 111 -21.91 9.82 19.77
N THR A 112 -21.27 8.91 19.01
CA THR A 112 -20.27 7.99 19.54
C THR A 112 -19.13 8.74 20.20
N ARG A 113 -18.56 9.78 19.57
CA ARG A 113 -17.48 10.59 20.14
C ARG A 113 -17.89 11.31 21.44
N ALA A 114 -19.10 11.86 21.48
CA ALA A 114 -19.62 12.57 22.65
C ALA A 114 -19.79 11.63 23.86
N ILE A 115 -20.28 10.42 23.63
CA ILE A 115 -20.48 9.40 24.67
C ILE A 115 -19.15 8.79 25.10
N TYR A 116 -18.29 8.45 24.13
CA TYR A 116 -16.95 7.90 24.32
C TYR A 116 -16.13 8.71 25.34
N LYS A 117 -16.18 10.05 25.25
CA LYS A 117 -15.51 10.94 26.21
C LYS A 117 -15.82 10.56 27.65
N TRP A 118 -17.11 10.43 27.99
CA TRP A 118 -17.55 10.20 29.37
C TRP A 118 -17.40 8.74 29.79
N LEU A 119 -17.70 7.81 28.88
CA LEU A 119 -17.63 6.38 29.16
C LEU A 119 -16.21 5.92 29.49
N ILE A 120 -15.22 6.36 28.70
CA ILE A 120 -13.83 5.96 28.95
C ILE A 120 -13.26 6.64 30.20
N GLN A 121 -13.66 7.88 30.50
CA GLN A 121 -13.32 8.51 31.79
C GLN A 121 -13.84 7.70 32.98
N ASP A 122 -15.08 7.21 32.91
CA ASP A 122 -15.67 6.38 33.95
C ASP A 122 -14.97 5.02 34.04
N ASN A 123 -14.68 4.39 32.90
CA ASN A 123 -13.94 3.12 32.84
C ASN A 123 -12.58 3.22 33.54
N VAL A 124 -11.78 4.27 33.27
CA VAL A 124 -10.48 4.48 33.94
C VAL A 124 -10.64 4.60 35.46
N ARG A 125 -11.68 5.29 35.94
CA ARG A 125 -11.94 5.47 37.38
C ARG A 125 -12.35 4.17 38.06
N VAL A 126 -13.23 3.39 37.42
CA VAL A 126 -13.68 2.09 37.92
C VAL A 126 -12.52 1.09 37.96
N SER A 127 -11.73 1.01 36.88
CA SER A 127 -10.55 0.14 36.79
C SER A 127 -9.54 0.44 37.91
N ASN A 128 -9.23 1.73 38.17
CA ASN A 128 -8.31 2.13 39.24
C ASN A 128 -8.81 1.82 40.66
N THR A 129 -10.12 1.64 40.85
CA THR A 129 -10.71 1.31 42.16
C THR A 129 -10.73 -0.21 42.41
N SER A 130 -10.68 -1.00 41.34
CA SER A 130 -10.85 -2.47 41.38
C SER A 130 -9.53 -3.23 41.51
N SER A 131 -8.39 -2.61 41.16
CA SER A 131 -7.07 -3.26 41.20
C SER A 131 -6.58 -3.44 42.64
N SER A 132 -6.47 -4.69 43.07
CA SER A 132 -5.71 -5.14 44.25
C SER A 132 -4.31 -4.52 44.25
N SER A 133 -3.79 -4.17 45.42
CA SER A 133 -2.55 -3.39 45.58
C SER A 133 -1.29 -3.96 44.92
N ASP A 134 -1.29 -5.22 44.50
CA ASP A 134 -0.10 -5.93 44.00
C ASP A 134 -0.02 -6.00 42.45
N GLN A 135 -1.03 -5.57 41.69
CA GLN A 135 -1.02 -5.54 40.21
C GLN A 135 -1.59 -4.24 39.61
N ARG A 136 -1.04 -3.07 39.98
CA ARG A 136 -1.41 -1.78 39.35
C ARG A 136 -0.80 -1.60 37.97
N THR A 137 -1.24 -2.38 36.99
CA THR A 137 -0.90 -2.11 35.59
C THR A 137 -1.94 -1.16 35.00
N THR A 138 -1.71 0.15 35.17
CA THR A 138 -2.53 1.18 34.53
C THR A 138 -2.16 1.27 33.05
N LEU A 139 -3.06 0.85 32.16
CA LEU A 139 -2.85 0.91 30.70
C LEU A 139 -2.78 2.34 30.17
N TYR A 140 -3.68 3.20 30.66
CA TYR A 140 -3.72 4.64 30.35
C TYR A 140 -4.48 5.39 31.45
N THR A 141 -4.24 6.70 31.54
CA THR A 141 -4.84 7.59 32.53
C THR A 141 -5.97 8.42 31.94
N GLU A 142 -6.76 9.08 32.81
CA GLU A 142 -7.78 10.05 32.38
C GLU A 142 -7.15 11.20 31.56
N ARG A 143 -5.89 11.57 31.88
CA ARG A 143 -5.13 12.58 31.14
C ARG A 143 -4.78 12.09 29.73
N ASP A 144 -4.32 10.85 29.58
CA ASP A 144 -4.02 10.27 28.27
C ASP A 144 -5.27 10.29 27.38
N HIS A 145 -6.41 9.80 27.88
CA HIS A 145 -7.68 9.83 27.15
C HIS A 145 -8.12 11.24 26.74
N LEU A 146 -8.05 12.22 27.65
CA LEU A 146 -8.41 13.60 27.31
C LEU A 146 -7.49 14.20 26.25
N SER A 147 -6.22 13.79 26.21
CA SER A 147 -5.25 14.26 25.20
C SER A 147 -5.48 13.67 23.81
N THR A 148 -6.14 12.51 23.70
CA THR A 148 -6.41 11.85 22.42
C THR A 148 -7.74 12.28 21.79
N LEU A 149 -8.68 12.83 22.56
CA LEU A 149 -9.99 13.30 22.05
C LEU A 149 -9.90 14.27 20.85
N PRO A 150 -8.96 15.25 20.78
CA PRO A 150 -8.82 16.12 19.62
C PRO A 150 -8.39 15.40 18.33
N MET A 151 -7.77 14.21 18.45
CA MET A 151 -7.32 13.40 17.31
C MET A 151 -8.46 12.60 16.66
N ILE A 152 -9.62 12.53 17.31
CA ILE A 152 -10.79 11.79 16.84
C ILE A 152 -11.67 12.72 16.02
N GLU A 153 -11.80 12.41 14.73
CA GLU A 153 -12.66 13.10 13.79
C GLU A 153 -14.07 12.50 13.77
N THR A 154 -15.05 13.30 13.39
CA THR A 154 -16.45 12.87 13.31
C THR A 154 -16.94 12.80 11.88
N ILE A 155 -17.71 11.76 11.57
CA ILE A 155 -18.36 11.57 10.27
C ILE A 155 -19.86 11.33 10.47
N ASP A 156 -20.67 12.11 9.77
CA ASP A 156 -22.14 12.00 9.82
C ASP A 156 -22.63 10.82 8.98
N PHE A 157 -23.77 10.24 9.38
CA PHE A 157 -24.43 9.17 8.63
C PHE A 157 -24.64 9.57 7.16
N TYR A 158 -24.47 8.59 6.27
CA TYR A 158 -24.64 8.72 4.82
C TYR A 158 -23.67 9.67 4.12
N THR A 159 -22.71 10.26 4.84
CA THR A 159 -21.67 11.13 4.28
C THR A 159 -20.46 10.30 3.90
N THR A 160 -19.91 10.50 2.69
CA THR A 160 -18.72 9.77 2.24
C THR A 160 -17.48 10.61 2.40
N HIS A 161 -16.50 10.13 3.17
CA HIS A 161 -15.18 10.74 3.26
C HIS A 161 -14.17 9.91 2.46
N THR A 162 -13.27 10.58 1.75
CA THR A 162 -12.16 9.94 1.02
C THR A 162 -10.85 10.27 1.72
N ILE A 163 -10.13 9.26 2.20
CA ILE A 163 -8.83 9.40 2.86
C ILE A 163 -7.83 8.49 2.15
N ASN A 164 -6.78 9.05 1.55
CA ASN A 164 -5.72 8.30 0.87
C ASN A 164 -6.23 7.26 -0.17
N GLY A 165 -7.38 7.51 -0.81
CA GLY A 165 -8.00 6.57 -1.76
C GLY A 165 -8.97 5.55 -1.14
N ILE A 166 -9.19 5.59 0.18
CA ILE A 166 -10.19 4.81 0.92
C ILE A 166 -11.44 5.66 1.05
N ARG A 167 -12.59 5.19 0.55
CA ARG A 167 -13.89 5.85 0.72
C ARG A 167 -14.67 5.19 1.85
N ILE A 168 -15.11 5.99 2.83
CA ILE A 168 -15.81 5.51 4.02
C ILE A 168 -17.17 6.20 4.12
N THR A 169 -18.23 5.42 4.30
CA THR A 169 -19.60 5.90 4.51
C THR A 169 -20.23 5.17 5.71
N PRO A 170 -20.59 5.86 6.80
CA PRO A 170 -21.30 5.25 7.92
C PRO A 170 -22.80 5.17 7.67
N TYR A 171 -23.42 4.05 8.05
CA TYR A 171 -24.86 3.80 8.05
C TYR A 171 -25.31 3.48 9.47
N PRO A 172 -26.54 3.84 9.89
CA PRO A 172 -27.03 3.49 11.23
C PRO A 172 -27.01 1.98 11.46
N ALA A 173 -26.45 1.56 12.60
CA ALA A 173 -26.43 0.14 13.02
C ALA A 173 -27.57 -0.22 13.98
N GLY A 174 -28.42 0.73 14.39
CA GLY A 174 -29.29 0.51 15.54
C GLY A 174 -28.43 0.34 16.79
N HIS A 175 -28.62 -0.76 17.53
CA HIS A 175 -27.80 -1.19 18.68
C HIS A 175 -27.68 -0.17 19.83
N VAL A 176 -26.95 0.94 19.64
CA VAL A 176 -26.86 2.08 20.56
C VAL A 176 -26.83 3.41 19.81
N LEU A 177 -27.08 4.52 20.52
CA LEU A 177 -27.08 5.85 19.92
C LEU A 177 -25.74 6.19 19.25
N GLY A 178 -25.77 6.39 17.94
CA GLY A 178 -24.58 6.71 17.14
C GLY A 178 -23.82 5.50 16.60
N ALA A 179 -24.26 4.27 16.86
CA ALA A 179 -23.64 3.08 16.29
C ALA A 179 -23.70 3.09 14.76
N ALA A 180 -22.60 2.73 14.12
CA ALA A 180 -22.44 2.79 12.67
C ALA A 180 -21.92 1.49 12.08
N MET A 181 -22.56 1.05 10.99
CA MET A 181 -21.98 0.13 10.03
C MET A 181 -21.17 0.95 9.02
N PHE A 182 -19.90 0.61 8.81
CA PHE A 182 -19.04 1.31 7.86
C PHE A 182 -18.99 0.57 6.53
N LYS A 183 -19.44 1.25 5.47
CA LYS A 183 -19.14 0.86 4.09
C LYS A 183 -17.80 1.44 3.69
N ILE A 184 -16.87 0.57 3.33
CA ILE A 184 -15.48 0.87 2.99
C ILE A 184 -15.26 0.46 1.54
N ASP A 185 -14.84 1.39 0.70
CA ASP A 185 -14.53 1.15 -0.71
C ASP A 185 -13.07 1.50 -0.98
N ILE A 186 -12.31 0.47 -1.36
CA ILE A 186 -10.89 0.56 -1.71
C ILE A 186 -10.75 -0.04 -3.11
N ALA A 187 -10.33 0.78 -4.08
CA ALA A 187 -10.19 0.36 -5.47
C ALA A 187 -11.43 -0.36 -6.06
N GLY A 188 -12.63 0.03 -5.62
CA GLY A 188 -13.90 -0.55 -6.05
C GLY A 188 -14.23 -1.91 -5.44
N LEU A 189 -13.44 -2.43 -4.50
CA LEU A 189 -13.85 -3.53 -3.61
C LEU A 189 -14.62 -2.91 -2.45
N VAL A 190 -15.88 -3.31 -2.28
CA VAL A 190 -16.76 -2.75 -1.25
C VAL A 190 -16.92 -3.72 -0.09
N THR A 191 -16.40 -3.33 1.07
CA THR A 191 -16.56 -4.04 2.34
C THR A 191 -17.60 -3.34 3.22
N LEU A 192 -18.51 -4.09 3.84
CA LEU A 192 -19.40 -3.59 4.87
C LEU A 192 -19.00 -4.21 6.22
N PHE A 193 -18.58 -3.36 7.16
CA PHE A 193 -18.32 -3.75 8.55
C PHE A 193 -19.49 -3.31 9.41
N THR A 194 -20.17 -4.24 10.09
CA THR A 194 -21.38 -3.91 10.85
C THR A 194 -21.09 -3.32 12.24
N GLY A 195 -19.95 -3.68 12.85
CA GLY A 195 -19.84 -3.64 14.31
C GLY A 195 -20.95 -4.48 14.95
N ASP A 196 -21.43 -4.04 16.11
CA ASP A 196 -22.68 -4.54 16.67
C ASP A 196 -23.89 -3.81 16.08
N TYR A 197 -24.92 -4.55 15.71
CA TYR A 197 -26.08 -4.01 15.03
C TYR A 197 -27.39 -4.69 15.44
N SER A 198 -28.50 -3.96 15.29
CA SER A 198 -29.85 -4.48 15.53
C SER A 198 -30.78 -4.10 14.39
N ARG A 199 -31.64 -5.05 13.99
CA ARG A 199 -32.68 -4.84 12.97
C ARG A 199 -34.07 -4.67 13.57
N GLU A 200 -34.23 -4.94 14.86
CA GLU A 200 -35.48 -4.72 15.56
C GLU A 200 -35.73 -3.21 15.73
N GLU A 201 -36.93 -2.75 15.38
CA GLU A 201 -37.35 -1.38 15.67
C GLU A 201 -37.56 -1.22 17.18
N ASP A 202 -36.76 -0.38 17.82
CA ASP A 202 -36.94 -0.03 19.23
C ASP A 202 -37.58 1.36 19.40
N ARG A 203 -37.84 1.77 20.66
CA ARG A 203 -38.53 3.04 20.93
C ARG A 203 -37.76 4.29 20.49
N HIS A 204 -36.44 4.23 20.29
CA HIS A 204 -35.55 5.37 20.12
C HIS A 204 -34.49 5.31 19.00
N LEU A 205 -34.04 4.14 18.57
CA LEU A 205 -33.00 3.96 17.57
C LEU A 205 -33.58 3.67 16.19
N ILE A 206 -32.78 4.02 15.17
CA ILE A 206 -33.05 3.66 13.78
C ILE A 206 -32.48 2.26 13.57
N PRO A 207 -33.28 1.28 13.11
CA PRO A 207 -32.79 -0.08 12.88
C PRO A 207 -31.77 -0.11 11.74
N ALA A 208 -30.87 -1.09 11.78
CA ALA A 208 -29.92 -1.34 10.72
C ALA A 208 -30.61 -1.77 9.42
N ALA A 209 -30.18 -1.19 8.31
CA ALA A 209 -30.68 -1.48 6.97
C ALA A 209 -29.53 -1.67 5.99
N VAL A 210 -29.77 -2.47 4.95
CA VAL A 210 -28.79 -2.69 3.88
C VAL A 210 -28.58 -1.38 3.11
N PRO A 211 -27.32 -0.96 2.87
CA PRO A 211 -27.02 0.18 2.01
C PRO A 211 -27.65 0.05 0.62
N SER A 212 -28.45 1.04 0.21
CA SER A 212 -29.11 1.02 -1.10
C SER A 212 -28.15 1.31 -2.26
N GLY A 213 -28.44 0.73 -3.43
CA GLY A 213 -27.77 1.06 -4.70
C GLY A 213 -26.28 0.69 -4.78
N THR A 214 -25.75 -0.12 -3.86
CA THR A 214 -24.35 -0.58 -3.86
C THR A 214 -24.28 -2.08 -3.64
N LYS A 215 -23.55 -2.81 -4.50
CA LYS A 215 -23.22 -4.21 -4.27
C LYS A 215 -22.09 -4.31 -3.23
N ILE A 216 -22.28 -5.14 -2.21
CA ILE A 216 -21.25 -5.43 -1.20
C ILE A 216 -20.50 -6.69 -1.61
N ASP A 217 -19.16 -6.63 -1.62
CA ASP A 217 -18.29 -7.76 -1.97
C ASP A 217 -17.90 -8.56 -0.73
N VAL A 218 -17.69 -7.88 0.39
CA VAL A 218 -17.31 -8.50 1.67
C VAL A 218 -18.20 -7.96 2.79
N LEU A 219 -18.82 -8.86 3.54
CA LEU A 219 -19.56 -8.54 4.76
C LEU A 219 -18.79 -9.04 5.97
N ILE A 220 -18.38 -8.13 6.86
CA ILE A 220 -17.84 -8.46 8.18
C ILE A 220 -18.94 -8.19 9.20
N THR A 221 -19.49 -9.24 9.80
CA THR A 221 -20.68 -9.15 10.66
C THR A 221 -20.50 -9.85 12.01
N GLU A 222 -21.16 -9.33 13.04
CA GLU A 222 -21.17 -9.95 14.37
C GLU A 222 -21.87 -11.31 14.37
N SER A 223 -21.64 -12.09 15.42
CA SER A 223 -22.23 -13.42 15.59
C SER A 223 -22.62 -13.74 17.04
N THR A 224 -22.89 -12.70 17.84
CA THR A 224 -23.16 -12.75 19.28
C THR A 224 -24.16 -13.83 19.70
N PHE A 225 -25.31 -13.90 19.02
CA PHE A 225 -26.37 -14.87 19.32
C PHE A 225 -26.34 -16.15 18.47
N GLY A 226 -25.42 -16.25 17.50
CA GLY A 226 -25.31 -17.40 16.60
C GLY A 226 -26.61 -17.72 15.88
N ILE A 227 -27.25 -18.84 16.25
CA ILE A 227 -28.54 -19.27 15.68
C ILE A 227 -29.72 -19.16 16.67
N SER A 228 -29.50 -18.52 17.83
CA SER A 228 -30.55 -18.30 18.83
C SER A 228 -31.54 -17.27 18.32
N SER A 229 -32.84 -17.48 18.56
CA SER A 229 -33.90 -16.55 18.20
C SER A 229 -34.53 -15.95 19.44
N ASN A 230 -34.86 -14.67 19.40
CA ASN A 230 -35.59 -14.03 20.49
C ASN A 230 -37.10 -14.21 20.31
N PRO A 231 -37.88 -14.33 21.40
CA PRO A 231 -39.32 -14.21 21.33
C PRO A 231 -39.74 -12.84 20.77
N PRO A 232 -40.96 -12.74 20.20
CA PRO A 232 -41.50 -11.47 19.74
C PRO A 232 -41.43 -10.38 20.80
N ARG A 233 -41.22 -9.15 20.36
CA ARG A 233 -41.02 -7.98 21.22
C ARG A 233 -42.08 -7.82 22.31
N LEU A 234 -43.35 -7.91 21.93
CA LEU A 234 -44.49 -7.75 22.84
C LEU A 234 -44.49 -8.82 23.95
N GLU A 235 -44.11 -10.04 23.62
CA GLU A 235 -44.01 -11.12 24.60
C GLU A 235 -42.86 -10.89 25.58
N ARG A 236 -41.73 -10.36 25.10
CA ARG A 236 -40.59 -9.99 25.97
C ARG A 236 -40.93 -8.84 26.90
N GLU A 237 -41.65 -7.82 26.43
CA GLU A 237 -42.14 -6.73 27.29
C GLU A 237 -43.13 -7.25 28.34
N ALA A 238 -44.06 -8.12 27.95
CA ALA A 238 -44.97 -8.76 28.89
C ALA A 238 -44.23 -9.64 29.93
N ALA A 239 -43.22 -10.40 29.50
CA ALA A 239 -42.40 -11.22 30.39
C ALA A 239 -41.59 -10.37 31.38
N LEU A 240 -41.02 -9.26 30.90
CA LEU A 240 -40.33 -8.28 31.74
C LEU A 240 -41.26 -7.72 32.81
N MET A 241 -42.44 -7.25 32.42
CA MET A 241 -43.41 -6.70 33.37
C MET A 241 -43.91 -7.75 34.35
N LYS A 242 -44.12 -8.99 33.90
CA LYS A 242 -44.49 -10.12 34.78
C LYS A 242 -43.44 -10.40 35.84
N SER A 243 -42.15 -10.42 35.47
CA SER A 243 -41.05 -10.60 36.44
C SER A 243 -41.01 -9.45 37.44
N ILE A 244 -41.01 -8.20 36.96
CA ILE A 244 -40.95 -6.98 37.78
C ILE A 244 -42.13 -6.93 38.77
N THR A 245 -43.36 -7.04 38.28
CA THR A 245 -44.57 -6.97 39.11
C THR A 245 -44.65 -8.15 40.10
N GLY A 246 -44.19 -9.34 39.70
CA GLY A 246 -44.10 -10.51 40.60
C GLY A 246 -43.15 -10.28 41.78
N ILE A 247 -42.05 -9.56 41.58
CA ILE A 247 -41.10 -9.18 42.65
C ILE A 247 -41.69 -8.07 43.54
N LEU A 248 -42.30 -7.05 42.93
CA LEU A 248 -42.90 -5.94 43.68
C LEU A 248 -44.09 -6.39 44.54
N ASN A 249 -44.94 -7.28 44.03
CA ASN A 249 -46.13 -7.78 44.74
C ASN A 249 -45.80 -8.60 46.00
N ARG A 250 -44.63 -9.25 46.04
CA ARG A 250 -44.12 -9.93 47.25
C ARG A 250 -43.29 -9.02 48.17
N GLY A 251 -43.29 -7.71 47.90
CA GLY A 251 -42.59 -6.70 48.70
C GLY A 251 -41.07 -6.69 48.54
N GLY A 252 -40.57 -7.20 47.40
CA GLY A 252 -39.16 -7.23 47.06
C GLY A 252 -38.64 -6.01 46.32
N ARG A 253 -37.32 -5.94 46.16
CA ARG A 253 -36.63 -4.99 45.28
C ARG A 253 -36.23 -5.69 43.98
N VAL A 254 -36.39 -4.98 42.88
CA VAL A 254 -35.94 -5.42 41.55
C VAL A 254 -34.61 -4.75 41.24
N LEU A 255 -33.56 -5.55 41.04
CA LEU A 255 -32.30 -5.09 40.49
C LEU A 255 -32.26 -5.39 38.98
N MET A 256 -32.06 -4.35 38.17
CA MET A 256 -31.84 -4.47 36.74
C MET A 256 -30.41 -3.98 36.44
N PRO A 257 -29.42 -4.88 36.37
CA PRO A 257 -28.07 -4.49 36.03
C PRO A 257 -28.00 -4.17 34.53
N VAL A 258 -27.67 -2.92 34.22
CA VAL A 258 -27.62 -2.39 32.86
C VAL A 258 -26.39 -1.52 32.68
N PHE A 259 -25.85 -1.44 31.47
CA PHE A 259 -24.87 -0.39 31.16
C PHE A 259 -25.53 0.98 31.30
N ALA A 260 -24.77 1.99 31.71
CA ALA A 260 -25.29 3.35 31.88
C ALA A 260 -25.80 3.96 30.56
N LEU A 261 -25.40 3.39 29.42
CA LEU A 261 -25.68 3.88 28.08
C LEU A 261 -26.11 2.70 27.20
N GLY A 262 -26.92 2.97 26.18
CA GLY A 262 -27.46 1.96 25.28
C GLY A 262 -28.82 1.47 25.76
N ARG A 263 -28.89 0.22 26.22
CA ARG A 263 -30.17 -0.43 26.51
C ARG A 263 -30.93 0.13 27.71
N ALA A 264 -30.24 0.78 28.65
CA ALA A 264 -30.90 1.40 29.80
C ALA A 264 -31.95 2.43 29.36
N GLN A 265 -31.65 3.24 28.33
CA GLN A 265 -32.53 4.29 27.85
C GLN A 265 -33.85 3.74 27.30
N GLU A 266 -33.80 2.60 26.63
CA GLU A 266 -35.00 1.93 26.14
C GLU A 266 -35.82 1.31 27.27
N LEU A 267 -35.17 0.65 28.23
CA LEU A 267 -35.86 0.09 29.41
C LEU A 267 -36.54 1.19 30.22
N LEU A 268 -35.92 2.36 30.33
CA LEU A 268 -36.54 3.52 30.98
C LEU A 268 -37.79 4.00 30.24
N LEU A 269 -37.77 4.04 28.90
CA LEU A 269 -38.96 4.39 28.10
C LEU A 269 -40.09 3.37 28.29
N ILE A 270 -39.78 2.07 28.27
CA ILE A 270 -40.76 1.00 28.51
C ILE A 270 -41.38 1.14 29.90
N LEU A 271 -40.54 1.33 30.93
CA LEU A 271 -40.99 1.41 32.32
C LEU A 271 -41.82 2.67 32.59
N ASP A 272 -41.42 3.83 32.05
CA ASP A 272 -42.16 5.09 32.23
C ASP A 272 -43.55 5.00 31.58
N GLU A 273 -43.63 4.46 30.35
CA GLU A 273 -44.89 4.22 29.64
C GLU A 273 -45.80 3.20 30.38
N TYR A 274 -45.20 2.13 30.91
CA TYR A 274 -45.95 1.12 31.66
C TYR A 274 -46.48 1.68 33.00
N TRP A 275 -45.68 2.47 33.72
CA TRP A 275 -46.12 3.12 34.97
C TRP A 275 -47.20 4.18 34.74
N GLU A 276 -47.16 4.88 33.59
CA GLU A 276 -48.19 5.84 33.21
C GLU A 276 -49.57 5.18 33.09
N THR A 277 -49.61 3.96 32.56
CA THR A 277 -50.85 3.22 32.31
C THR A 277 -51.34 2.35 33.48
N HIS A 278 -50.51 2.18 34.53
CA HIS A 278 -50.80 1.32 35.68
C HIS A 278 -50.69 2.08 37.03
N PRO A 279 -51.75 2.80 37.45
CA PRO A 279 -51.74 3.61 38.68
C PRO A 279 -51.39 2.84 39.96
N GLU A 280 -51.71 1.56 40.03
CA GLU A 280 -51.41 0.69 41.17
C GLU A 280 -49.91 0.45 41.39
N LEU A 281 -49.09 0.63 40.35
CA LEU A 281 -47.64 0.49 40.39
C LEU A 281 -46.93 1.81 40.72
N GLN A 282 -47.60 2.96 40.57
CA GLN A 282 -47.00 4.29 40.79
C GLN A 282 -46.52 4.53 42.23
N LYS A 283 -47.01 3.72 43.19
CA LYS A 283 -46.50 3.70 44.57
C LYS A 283 -45.07 3.17 44.68
N PHE A 284 -44.60 2.38 43.71
CA PHE A 284 -43.26 1.82 43.65
C PHE A 284 -42.37 2.75 42.83
N PRO A 285 -41.32 3.36 43.43
CA PRO A 285 -40.42 4.23 42.69
C PRO A 285 -39.50 3.43 41.76
N ILE A 286 -39.26 3.98 40.58
CA ILE A 286 -38.20 3.53 39.66
C ILE A 286 -37.00 4.44 39.84
N TYR A 287 -35.84 3.84 40.07
CA TYR A 287 -34.58 4.55 40.23
C TYR A 287 -33.61 4.20 39.12
N TYR A 288 -32.98 5.23 38.57
CA TYR A 288 -31.86 5.09 37.65
C TYR A 288 -30.61 5.67 38.29
N ILE A 289 -29.69 4.77 38.70
CA ILE A 289 -28.51 5.14 39.48
C ILE A 289 -27.23 5.03 38.66
N GLY A 290 -26.45 6.12 38.67
CA GLY A 290 -25.13 6.16 38.06
C GLY A 290 -24.58 7.58 37.96
N ASN A 291 -23.28 7.75 38.21
CA ASN A 291 -22.64 9.05 38.06
C ASN A 291 -22.63 9.52 36.58
N MET A 292 -22.58 8.54 35.67
CA MET A 292 -22.60 8.74 34.23
C MET A 292 -24.01 9.03 33.68
N ALA A 293 -25.05 8.44 34.29
CA ALA A 293 -26.46 8.53 33.86
C ALA A 293 -26.90 9.94 33.47
N ARG A 294 -26.67 10.94 34.33
CA ARG A 294 -27.09 12.33 34.08
C ARG A 294 -26.35 12.94 32.89
N ARG A 295 -25.04 12.71 32.76
CA ARG A 295 -24.24 13.27 31.65
C ARG A 295 -24.68 12.67 30.32
N CYS A 296 -25.00 11.39 30.33
CA CYS A 296 -25.50 10.66 29.18
C CYS A 296 -26.87 11.15 28.71
N MET A 297 -27.78 11.48 29.64
CA MET A 297 -29.09 12.04 29.28
C MET A 297 -28.96 13.33 28.48
N VAL A 298 -27.99 14.20 28.80
CA VAL A 298 -27.73 15.42 28.03
C VAL A 298 -27.33 15.11 26.58
N VAL A 299 -26.52 14.06 26.38
CA VAL A 299 -26.13 13.62 25.05
C VAL A 299 -27.33 13.09 24.26
N TYR A 300 -28.15 12.25 24.88
CA TYR A 300 -29.39 11.74 24.26
C TYR A 300 -30.38 12.87 23.92
N GLN A 301 -30.46 13.92 24.73
CA GLN A 301 -31.25 15.12 24.42
C GLN A 301 -30.67 15.95 23.27
N THR A 302 -29.34 16.00 23.15
CA THR A 302 -28.65 16.77 22.09
C THR A 302 -28.80 16.11 20.72
N TYR A 303 -28.70 14.78 20.66
CA TYR A 303 -28.70 14.02 19.40
C TYR A 303 -30.06 13.44 19.00
N ILE A 304 -31.17 14.10 19.37
CA ILE A 304 -32.54 13.70 18.96
C ILE A 304 -32.66 13.58 17.42
N GLY A 305 -31.92 14.38 16.66
CA GLY A 305 -31.92 14.32 15.19
C GLY A 305 -31.46 12.96 14.63
N ALA A 306 -30.60 12.25 15.36
CA ALA A 306 -30.06 10.93 15.00
C ALA A 306 -30.96 9.75 15.44
N MET A 307 -32.05 10.03 16.15
CA MET A 307 -33.01 9.03 16.63
C MET A 307 -34.14 8.80 15.63
N ASN A 308 -34.96 7.78 15.87
CA ASN A 308 -36.09 7.44 15.01
C ASN A 308 -37.24 8.45 15.08
N ASP A 309 -38.22 8.27 14.19
CA ASP A 309 -39.35 9.18 14.07
C ASP A 309 -40.29 9.15 15.29
N ASN A 310 -40.29 8.06 16.07
CA ASN A 310 -41.04 7.99 17.31
C ASN A 310 -40.55 9.03 18.31
N ILE A 311 -39.25 9.09 18.56
CA ILE A 311 -38.68 10.08 19.49
C ILE A 311 -38.81 11.50 18.95
N LYS A 312 -38.62 11.71 17.63
CA LYS A 312 -38.83 13.03 17.01
C LYS A 312 -40.28 13.50 17.16
N ARG A 313 -41.26 12.59 17.09
CA ARG A 313 -42.68 12.89 17.35
C ARG A 313 -42.92 13.18 18.84
N LEU A 314 -42.41 12.35 19.74
CA LEU A 314 -42.56 12.54 21.18
C LEU A 314 -41.93 13.86 21.66
N PHE A 315 -40.78 14.24 21.10
CA PHE A 315 -40.15 15.53 21.36
C PHE A 315 -41.05 16.69 20.95
N ARG A 316 -41.60 16.67 19.72
CA ARG A 316 -42.56 17.69 19.26
C ARG A 316 -43.80 17.78 20.14
N GLN A 317 -44.35 16.63 20.55
CA GLN A 317 -45.50 16.58 21.44
C GLN A 317 -45.20 17.19 22.80
N ARG A 318 -44.11 16.78 23.47
CA ARG A 318 -43.72 17.30 24.79
C ARG A 318 -43.42 18.80 24.76
N MET A 319 -42.79 19.27 23.68
CA MET A 319 -42.57 20.71 23.45
C MET A 319 -43.89 21.48 23.37
N ALA A 320 -44.87 20.98 22.61
CA ALA A 320 -46.19 21.60 22.50
C ALA A 320 -46.95 21.60 23.85
N GLU A 321 -46.87 20.51 24.62
CA GLU A 321 -47.46 20.41 25.97
C GLU A 321 -46.84 21.44 26.94
N ALA A 322 -45.53 21.64 26.88
CA ALA A 322 -44.83 22.63 27.71
C ALA A 322 -45.19 24.08 27.32
N GLU A 323 -45.28 24.36 26.03
CA GLU A 323 -45.75 25.66 25.52
C GLU A 323 -47.19 25.95 25.99
N ALA A 324 -48.08 24.96 25.88
CA ALA A 324 -49.47 25.10 26.32
C ALA A 324 -49.63 25.28 27.84
N SER A 325 -48.76 24.64 28.64
CA SER A 325 -48.77 24.75 30.10
C SER A 325 -48.02 25.98 30.63
N GLY A 326 -47.44 26.81 29.76
CA GLY A 326 -46.65 27.99 30.14
C GLY A 326 -45.35 27.65 30.85
N ASN A 327 -44.95 26.38 30.87
CA ASN A 327 -43.78 25.90 31.58
C ASN A 327 -42.53 26.01 30.69
N LYS A 328 -41.82 27.14 30.80
CA LYS A 328 -40.58 27.42 30.04
C LYS A 328 -39.33 26.71 30.62
N SER A 329 -39.50 25.51 31.20
CA SER A 329 -38.37 24.75 31.73
C SER A 329 -37.46 24.28 30.59
N VAL A 330 -36.15 24.31 30.82
CA VAL A 330 -35.10 23.92 29.85
C VAL A 330 -35.06 22.40 29.60
N SER A 331 -35.80 21.60 30.39
CA SER A 331 -35.75 20.13 30.40
C SER A 331 -37.00 19.48 29.80
N VAL A 332 -37.58 20.05 28.74
CA VAL A 332 -38.76 19.47 28.09
C VAL A 332 -38.31 18.54 26.97
N GLY A 333 -38.56 17.23 27.10
CA GLY A 333 -38.20 16.28 26.07
C GLY A 333 -38.58 14.83 26.37
N PRO A 334 -38.32 13.91 25.43
CA PRO A 334 -38.65 12.48 25.53
C PRO A 334 -37.88 11.77 26.67
N TRP A 335 -36.83 12.39 27.19
CA TRP A 335 -35.98 11.88 28.26
C TRP A 335 -36.32 12.48 29.65
N ASP A 336 -37.39 13.28 29.74
CA ASP A 336 -37.93 13.79 31.00
C ASP A 336 -39.02 12.84 31.51
N PHE A 337 -38.57 11.81 32.20
CA PHE A 337 -39.39 10.71 32.71
C PHE A 337 -40.27 11.17 33.89
N ARG A 338 -41.53 10.75 33.90
CA ARG A 338 -42.51 11.13 34.94
C ARG A 338 -42.37 10.26 36.20
N PHE A 339 -42.02 8.99 36.02
CA PHE A 339 -42.00 7.97 37.09
C PHE A 339 -40.59 7.49 37.45
N VAL A 340 -39.57 7.88 36.68
CA VAL A 340 -38.17 7.52 36.93
C VAL A 340 -37.46 8.64 37.68
N ARG A 341 -36.79 8.29 38.78
CA ARG A 341 -35.97 9.20 39.58
C ARG A 341 -34.49 8.92 39.37
N SER A 342 -33.70 9.94 39.05
CA SER A 342 -32.25 9.81 38.95
C SER A 342 -31.59 9.88 40.33
N LEU A 343 -30.72 8.91 40.63
CA LEU A 343 -29.90 8.88 41.84
C LEU A 343 -28.41 9.04 41.49
N ARG A 344 -27.71 9.89 42.24
CA ARG A 344 -26.25 10.09 42.07
C ARG A 344 -25.42 9.07 42.83
N SER A 345 -25.88 8.66 44.01
CA SER A 345 -25.17 7.79 44.94
C SER A 345 -26.17 7.01 45.80
N LEU A 346 -25.76 5.83 46.26
CA LEU A 346 -26.53 4.99 47.19
C LEU A 346 -26.70 5.65 48.57
N GLU A 347 -25.88 6.63 48.94
CA GLU A 347 -26.02 7.36 50.20
C GLU A 347 -27.33 8.15 50.30
N ARG A 348 -27.92 8.51 49.17
CA ARG A 348 -29.21 9.24 49.09
C ARG A 348 -30.39 8.31 48.87
N PHE A 349 -30.17 7.00 48.94
CA PHE A 349 -31.18 5.99 48.72
C PHE A 349 -31.58 5.38 50.08
N ASP A 350 -32.82 5.65 50.47
CA ASP A 350 -33.45 4.97 51.60
C ASP A 350 -34.05 3.65 51.11
N ASP A 351 -33.46 2.53 51.53
CA ASP A 351 -33.87 1.17 51.10
C ASP A 351 -35.13 0.68 51.83
N VAL A 352 -36.25 1.37 51.59
CA VAL A 352 -37.54 1.11 52.22
C VAL A 352 -38.59 0.73 51.16
N GLY A 353 -39.26 -0.40 51.38
CA GLY A 353 -40.33 -0.89 50.50
C GLY A 353 -39.83 -1.52 49.21
N GLY A 354 -40.77 -1.81 48.30
CA GLY A 354 -40.46 -2.31 46.96
C GLY A 354 -40.05 -1.18 46.02
N CYS A 355 -39.05 -1.42 45.18
CA CYS A 355 -38.60 -0.48 44.16
C CYS A 355 -38.00 -1.21 42.97
N VAL A 356 -37.87 -0.49 41.85
CA VAL A 356 -37.13 -0.94 40.66
C VAL A 356 -35.86 -0.12 40.55
N MET A 357 -34.71 -0.78 40.43
CA MET A 357 -33.40 -0.14 40.44
C MET A 357 -32.60 -0.54 39.21
N LEU A 358 -32.39 0.41 38.30
CA LEU A 358 -31.49 0.27 37.15
C LEU A 358 -30.11 0.77 37.55
N ALA A 359 -29.14 -0.14 37.63
CA ALA A 359 -27.80 0.16 38.12
C ALA A 359 -26.71 -0.34 37.17
N SER A 360 -25.62 0.41 37.08
CA SER A 360 -24.44 0.06 36.30
C SER A 360 -23.30 -0.48 37.17
N PRO A 361 -22.40 -1.33 36.62
CA PRO A 361 -22.36 -1.88 35.26
C PRO A 361 -23.33 -3.07 35.03
N GLY A 362 -23.62 -3.38 33.76
CA GLY A 362 -24.55 -4.47 33.40
C GLY A 362 -24.05 -5.89 33.73
N MET A 363 -22.73 -6.11 33.73
CA MET A 363 -22.13 -7.44 33.92
C MET A 363 -21.79 -7.77 35.38
N LEU A 364 -22.17 -6.92 36.34
CA LEU A 364 -22.05 -7.15 37.79
C LEU A 364 -20.62 -7.40 38.32
N GLN A 365 -19.58 -6.92 37.62
CA GLN A 365 -18.20 -7.12 38.05
C GLN A 365 -17.87 -6.33 39.33
N THR A 366 -18.09 -5.01 39.29
CA THR A 366 -17.79 -4.06 40.37
C THR A 366 -18.84 -2.95 40.39
N GLY A 367 -18.65 -1.93 41.23
CA GLY A 367 -19.50 -0.73 41.23
C GLY A 367 -20.90 -0.92 41.82
N THR A 368 -21.81 -0.01 41.50
CA THR A 368 -23.11 0.13 42.17
C THR A 368 -24.02 -1.07 41.98
N SER A 369 -24.08 -1.65 40.78
CA SER A 369 -24.92 -2.84 40.53
C SER A 369 -24.45 -4.05 41.32
N ARG A 370 -23.12 -4.25 41.45
CA ARG A 370 -22.53 -5.31 42.27
C ARG A 370 -22.78 -5.09 43.75
N GLU A 371 -22.63 -3.85 44.23
CA GLU A 371 -22.92 -3.51 45.63
C GLU A 371 -24.39 -3.78 46.00
N LEU A 372 -25.32 -3.42 45.11
CA LEU A 372 -26.75 -3.72 45.29
C LEU A 372 -27.04 -5.22 45.24
N LEU A 373 -26.40 -5.96 44.33
CA LEU A 373 -26.51 -7.42 44.28
C LEU A 373 -26.12 -8.05 45.62
N GLU A 374 -24.97 -7.68 46.17
CA GLU A 374 -24.47 -8.22 47.44
C GLU A 374 -25.43 -7.90 48.61
N ARG A 375 -26.02 -6.71 48.62
CA ARG A 375 -27.02 -6.29 49.63
C ARG A 375 -28.34 -7.04 49.50
N TRP A 376 -28.81 -7.29 48.28
CA TRP A 376 -30.17 -7.77 48.02
C TRP A 376 -30.27 -9.28 47.76
N ALA A 377 -29.18 -9.94 47.36
CA ALA A 377 -29.14 -11.36 47.06
C ALA A 377 -29.60 -12.27 48.21
N PRO A 378 -29.31 -11.97 49.50
CA PRO A 378 -29.73 -12.83 50.62
C PRO A 378 -31.24 -12.95 50.87
N SER A 379 -32.07 -12.08 50.27
CA SER A 379 -33.52 -12.09 50.49
C SER A 379 -34.26 -12.73 49.32
N ASP A 380 -35.07 -13.74 49.61
CA ASP A 380 -35.96 -14.44 48.66
C ASP A 380 -37.06 -13.53 48.06
N ARG A 381 -37.46 -12.48 48.79
CA ARG A 381 -38.38 -11.47 48.27
C ARG A 381 -37.81 -10.70 47.09
N ASN A 382 -36.50 -10.49 47.02
CA ASN A 382 -35.88 -9.68 45.97
C ASN A 382 -35.74 -10.47 44.66
N GLY A 383 -35.42 -9.77 43.58
CA GLY A 383 -35.10 -10.40 42.30
C GLY A 383 -34.13 -9.58 41.46
N VAL A 384 -33.35 -10.27 40.64
CA VAL A 384 -32.44 -9.71 39.66
C VAL A 384 -32.99 -10.06 38.28
N VAL A 385 -33.16 -9.06 37.41
CA VAL A 385 -33.66 -9.25 36.06
C VAL A 385 -32.57 -8.85 35.07
N MET A 386 -31.96 -9.86 34.44
CA MET A 386 -30.90 -9.70 33.45
C MET A 386 -31.52 -9.37 32.10
N THR A 387 -31.17 -8.22 31.54
CA THR A 387 -31.73 -7.74 30.26
C THR A 387 -30.73 -7.64 29.11
N GLY A 388 -29.44 -7.71 29.38
CA GLY A 388 -28.39 -7.62 28.36
C GLY A 388 -27.64 -8.93 28.16
N TYR A 389 -26.83 -8.99 27.11
CA TYR A 389 -25.92 -10.11 26.90
C TYR A 389 -24.86 -10.16 28.01
N SER A 390 -24.60 -11.36 28.53
CA SER A 390 -23.63 -11.60 29.59
C SER A 390 -22.44 -12.39 29.05
N VAL A 391 -21.27 -11.75 29.01
CA VAL A 391 -20.02 -12.35 28.53
C VAL A 391 -19.56 -13.46 29.50
N GLU A 392 -18.97 -14.52 28.95
CA GLU A 392 -18.39 -15.60 29.75
C GLU A 392 -17.29 -15.10 30.69
N GLY A 393 -17.22 -15.69 31.89
CA GLY A 393 -16.31 -15.25 32.95
C GLY A 393 -16.77 -14.02 33.73
N THR A 394 -18.00 -13.52 33.49
CA THR A 394 -18.57 -12.42 34.27
C THR A 394 -19.52 -12.88 35.38
N MET A 395 -19.66 -12.07 36.44
CA MET A 395 -20.61 -12.35 37.52
C MET A 395 -22.04 -12.47 37.01
N ALA A 396 -22.43 -11.62 36.05
CA ALA A 396 -23.74 -11.71 35.40
C ALA A 396 -23.98 -13.09 34.77
N LYS A 397 -23.01 -13.61 34.01
CA LYS A 397 -23.12 -14.93 33.39
C LYS A 397 -23.14 -16.06 34.42
N GLY A 398 -22.32 -15.95 35.47
CA GLY A 398 -22.33 -16.91 36.57
C GLY A 398 -23.65 -16.92 37.35
N LEU A 399 -24.28 -15.75 37.52
CA LEU A 399 -25.55 -15.61 38.25
C LEU A 399 -26.73 -16.27 37.54
N LEU A 400 -26.71 -16.33 36.20
CA LEU A 400 -27.73 -17.02 35.39
C LEU A 400 -27.77 -18.54 35.63
N ASN A 401 -26.68 -19.13 36.12
CA ASN A 401 -26.65 -20.54 36.53
C ASN A 401 -27.23 -20.77 37.94
N GLU A 402 -27.80 -19.73 38.55
CA GLU A 402 -28.42 -19.73 39.88
C GLU A 402 -27.58 -20.37 40.99
N PRO A 403 -26.32 -19.93 41.20
CA PRO A 403 -25.48 -20.49 42.26
C PRO A 403 -26.12 -20.24 43.64
N ASP A 404 -25.93 -21.17 44.58
CA ASP A 404 -26.43 -21.04 45.95
C ASP A 404 -25.77 -19.87 46.71
N GLN A 405 -24.53 -19.55 46.34
CA GLN A 405 -23.73 -18.49 46.95
C GLN A 405 -22.95 -17.71 45.89
N ILE A 406 -22.73 -16.43 46.16
CA ILE A 406 -21.93 -15.53 45.32
C ILE A 406 -20.77 -14.94 46.13
N PRO A 407 -19.58 -14.72 45.53
CA PRO A 407 -18.47 -14.10 46.24
C PRO A 407 -18.73 -12.62 46.50
N ALA A 408 -18.39 -12.11 47.67
CA ALA A 408 -18.41 -10.68 47.97
C ALA A 408 -17.15 -10.00 47.43
N VAL A 409 -17.33 -8.86 46.76
CA VAL A 409 -16.27 -8.04 46.16
C VAL A 409 -16.34 -6.60 46.68
N MET A 410 -17.55 -6.04 46.81
CA MET A 410 -17.75 -4.63 47.18
C MET A 410 -18.00 -4.42 48.68
N SER A 411 -18.48 -5.45 49.39
CA SER A 411 -18.75 -5.40 50.81
C SER A 411 -17.44 -5.16 51.59
N LYS A 412 -17.22 -3.92 52.05
CA LYS A 412 -16.16 -3.59 53.00
C LYS A 412 -16.29 -4.54 54.20
N VAL A 413 -15.22 -5.25 54.53
CA VAL A 413 -15.09 -6.03 55.76
C VAL A 413 -15.32 -5.10 56.95
N SER A 414 -16.56 -4.99 57.41
CA SER A 414 -16.96 -4.28 58.63
C SER A 414 -16.97 -5.20 59.84
N THR A 415 -16.43 -6.43 59.72
CA THR A 415 -16.14 -7.26 60.88
C THR A 415 -14.88 -6.73 61.54
N GLY A 416 -15.08 -5.91 62.58
CA GLY A 416 -14.03 -5.55 63.50
C GLY A 416 -13.31 -6.78 64.06
N HIS A 417 -12.04 -6.55 64.41
CA HIS A 417 -11.05 -7.46 64.99
C HIS A 417 -10.19 -8.19 63.95
N GLY A 418 -8.97 -7.67 63.80
CA GLY A 418 -7.94 -8.23 62.95
C GLY A 418 -7.74 -9.71 63.18
N ARG A 419 -7.85 -10.47 62.09
CA ARG A 419 -7.12 -11.73 61.95
C ARG A 419 -5.99 -11.46 60.99
N GLY A 420 -4.78 -11.58 61.51
CA GLY A 420 -3.54 -11.39 60.76
C GLY A 420 -3.51 -12.26 59.52
N ARG A 421 -2.97 -11.68 58.45
CA ARG A 421 -2.58 -12.37 57.21
C ARG A 421 -1.73 -13.58 57.60
N VAL A 422 -2.28 -14.78 57.45
CA VAL A 422 -1.53 -16.04 57.60
C VAL A 422 -0.70 -16.22 56.32
N PRO A 423 0.63 -16.23 56.39
CA PRO A 423 1.46 -16.45 55.20
C PRO A 423 1.26 -17.90 54.70
N GLY A 424 0.86 -18.07 53.44
CA GLY A 424 0.79 -19.38 52.77
C GLY A 424 -0.61 -19.89 52.39
N VAL A 425 -1.67 -19.09 52.51
CA VAL A 425 -3.03 -19.44 52.04
C VAL A 425 -3.37 -18.62 50.81
N ASN A 426 -3.91 -19.26 49.76
CA ASN A 426 -4.30 -18.61 48.51
C ASN A 426 -5.44 -17.61 48.75
N ASP A 427 -5.41 -16.44 48.09
CA ASP A 427 -6.42 -15.37 48.23
C ASP A 427 -7.86 -15.80 47.83
N GLU A 428 -8.00 -16.87 47.04
CA GLU A 428 -9.29 -17.46 46.65
C GLU A 428 -10.07 -18.03 47.87
N ASP A 429 -9.36 -18.54 48.89
CA ASP A 429 -9.97 -19.22 50.05
C ASP A 429 -10.49 -18.26 51.15
N GLN A 430 -10.30 -16.94 50.99
CA GLN A 430 -10.75 -15.92 51.95
C GLN A 430 -11.92 -15.05 51.45
N LYS A 431 -12.49 -15.34 50.28
CA LYS A 431 -13.63 -14.58 49.77
C LYS A 431 -14.89 -14.87 50.60
N VAL A 432 -15.46 -13.84 51.20
CA VAL A 432 -16.73 -13.94 51.93
C VAL A 432 -17.82 -14.35 50.93
N MET A 433 -18.51 -15.46 51.20
CA MET A 433 -19.59 -15.95 50.34
C MET A 433 -20.95 -15.47 50.86
N ILE A 434 -21.76 -14.91 49.98
CA ILE A 434 -23.10 -14.38 50.28
C ILE A 434 -24.14 -15.36 49.73
N PRO A 435 -25.13 -15.81 50.54
CA PRO A 435 -26.18 -16.68 50.03
C PRO A 435 -27.04 -15.94 49.00
N ARG A 436 -27.26 -16.55 47.83
CA ARG A 436 -28.21 -16.05 46.83
C ARG A 436 -29.55 -16.72 47.03
N ARG A 437 -30.53 -15.96 47.52
CA ARG A 437 -31.94 -16.37 47.67
C ARG A 437 -32.88 -15.62 46.72
N CYS A 438 -32.49 -14.44 46.25
CA CYS A 438 -33.28 -13.63 45.32
C CYS A 438 -33.52 -14.36 43.98
N THR A 439 -34.70 -14.21 43.36
CA THR A 439 -34.94 -14.81 42.04
C THR A 439 -34.01 -14.20 40.99
N VAL A 440 -33.62 -14.97 39.97
CA VAL A 440 -32.82 -14.50 38.84
C VAL A 440 -33.61 -14.81 37.58
N ASP A 441 -34.06 -13.79 36.88
CA ASP A 441 -34.79 -13.94 35.62
C ASP A 441 -33.94 -13.36 34.48
N GLU A 442 -33.97 -14.02 33.32
CA GLU A 442 -33.37 -13.50 32.08
C GLU A 442 -34.47 -13.13 31.09
N VAL A 443 -34.52 -11.86 30.72
CA VAL A 443 -35.41 -11.37 29.66
C VAL A 443 -34.57 -10.55 28.69
N SER A 444 -34.14 -11.17 27.60
CA SER A 444 -33.22 -10.52 26.65
C SER A 444 -33.85 -9.30 25.99
N PHE A 445 -33.25 -8.14 26.26
CA PHE A 445 -33.35 -6.92 25.47
C PHE A 445 -31.95 -6.57 24.95
N ALA A 446 -31.10 -7.57 24.69
CA ALA A 446 -29.81 -7.29 24.10
C ALA A 446 -30.01 -6.70 22.70
N ALA A 447 -29.30 -5.61 22.41
CA ALA A 447 -29.48 -4.83 21.18
C ALA A 447 -28.72 -5.42 19.99
N HIS A 448 -28.67 -6.73 19.87
CA HIS A 448 -27.95 -7.41 18.78
C HIS A 448 -28.97 -8.13 17.91
N VAL A 449 -28.57 -8.40 16.68
CA VAL A 449 -29.32 -9.31 15.82
C VAL A 449 -29.42 -10.71 16.43
N ASP A 450 -30.62 -11.27 16.38
CA ASP A 450 -30.78 -12.69 16.61
C ASP A 450 -30.37 -13.51 15.36
N GLY A 451 -30.39 -14.83 15.47
CA GLY A 451 -29.98 -15.72 14.38
C GLY A 451 -30.87 -15.64 13.13
N VAL A 452 -32.14 -15.22 13.27
CA VAL A 452 -33.06 -15.04 12.16
C VAL A 452 -32.77 -13.70 11.48
N GLU A 453 -32.68 -12.63 12.25
CA GLU A 453 -32.38 -11.27 11.77
C GLU A 453 -31.01 -11.21 11.08
N ASN A 454 -29.99 -11.83 11.67
CA ASN A 454 -28.64 -11.86 11.13
C ASN A 454 -28.60 -12.63 9.81
N ARG A 455 -29.22 -13.82 9.75
CA ARG A 455 -29.35 -14.59 8.50
C ARG A 455 -30.04 -13.77 7.41
N THR A 456 -31.20 -13.18 7.73
CA THR A 456 -31.98 -12.41 6.76
C THR A 456 -31.19 -11.19 6.28
N PHE A 457 -30.41 -10.54 7.15
CA PHE A 457 -29.51 -9.46 6.75
C PHE A 457 -28.41 -9.94 5.79
N ILE A 458 -27.73 -11.04 6.12
CA ILE A 458 -26.69 -11.63 5.28
C ILE A 458 -27.24 -12.00 3.89
N GLU A 459 -28.47 -12.53 3.84
CA GLU A 459 -29.16 -12.87 2.59
C GLU A 459 -29.52 -11.63 1.76
N GLU A 460 -29.99 -10.55 2.40
CA GLU A 460 -30.30 -9.28 1.72
C GLU A 460 -29.05 -8.55 1.20
N VAL A 461 -27.95 -8.56 1.97
CA VAL A 461 -26.66 -7.99 1.55
C VAL A 461 -26.10 -8.78 0.36
N ALA A 462 -26.33 -10.09 0.33
CA ALA A 462 -25.93 -11.00 -0.76
C ALA A 462 -24.43 -10.92 -1.11
N ALA A 463 -23.57 -10.66 -0.11
CA ALA A 463 -22.13 -10.60 -0.32
C ALA A 463 -21.55 -11.99 -0.66
N PRO A 464 -20.65 -12.10 -1.66
CA PRO A 464 -20.00 -13.37 -1.99
C PRO A 464 -19.07 -13.86 -0.89
N VAL A 465 -18.58 -12.97 -0.02
CA VAL A 465 -17.73 -13.30 1.12
C VAL A 465 -18.32 -12.74 2.42
N VAL A 466 -18.40 -13.59 3.43
CA VAL A 466 -18.85 -13.24 4.79
C VAL A 466 -17.78 -13.64 5.79
N ILE A 467 -17.39 -12.72 6.67
CA ILE A 467 -16.47 -12.96 7.78
C ILE A 467 -17.27 -12.74 9.08
N LEU A 468 -17.37 -13.80 9.89
CA LEU A 468 -18.04 -13.73 11.18
C LEU A 468 -17.01 -13.37 12.26
N VAL A 469 -17.35 -12.35 13.04
CA VAL A 469 -16.57 -11.87 14.19
C VAL A 469 -17.51 -11.68 15.39
N HIS A 470 -16.98 -11.23 16.52
CA HIS A 470 -17.73 -10.84 17.72
C HIS A 470 -18.80 -11.88 18.10
N GLY A 471 -18.34 -13.06 18.53
CA GLY A 471 -19.21 -14.18 18.85
C GLY A 471 -18.45 -15.33 19.47
N GLU A 472 -19.07 -16.00 20.43
CA GLU A 472 -18.48 -17.17 21.08
C GLU A 472 -18.27 -18.30 20.07
N LYS A 473 -17.10 -18.96 20.14
CA LYS A 473 -16.64 -19.96 19.17
C LYS A 473 -17.74 -20.96 18.76
N HIS A 474 -18.46 -21.52 19.72
CA HIS A 474 -19.50 -22.52 19.41
C HIS A 474 -20.69 -21.90 18.67
N GLN A 475 -21.19 -20.74 19.11
CA GLN A 475 -22.29 -20.05 18.43
C GLN A 475 -21.92 -19.58 17.02
N MET A 476 -20.72 -19.03 16.86
CA MET A 476 -20.19 -18.59 15.57
C MET A 476 -20.07 -19.76 14.58
N MET A 477 -19.57 -20.91 15.03
CA MET A 477 -19.46 -22.13 14.19
C MET A 477 -20.82 -22.71 13.81
N ARG A 478 -21.83 -22.62 14.69
CA ARG A 478 -23.21 -23.02 14.39
C ARG A 478 -23.83 -22.11 13.33
N LEU A 479 -23.64 -20.79 13.45
CA LEU A 479 -24.10 -19.83 12.46
C LEU A 479 -23.44 -20.09 11.10
N LYS A 480 -22.11 -20.28 11.06
CA LYS A 480 -21.38 -20.67 9.85
C LYS A 480 -21.98 -21.91 9.19
N SER A 481 -22.18 -22.97 9.97
CA SER A 481 -22.73 -24.24 9.46
C SER A 481 -24.14 -24.05 8.90
N LYS A 482 -24.97 -23.23 9.57
CA LYS A 482 -26.31 -22.90 9.10
C LYS A 482 -26.29 -22.11 7.79
N LEU A 483 -25.44 -21.09 7.69
CA LEU A 483 -25.27 -20.30 6.45
C LEU A 483 -24.79 -21.18 5.30
N LEU A 484 -23.77 -22.03 5.52
CA LEU A 484 -23.28 -22.95 4.50
C LEU A 484 -24.36 -23.96 4.05
N SER A 485 -25.19 -24.45 4.97
CA SER A 485 -26.30 -25.34 4.62
C SER A 485 -27.35 -24.69 3.72
N LEU A 486 -27.64 -23.40 3.93
CA LEU A 486 -28.57 -22.63 3.09
C LEU A 486 -27.94 -22.21 1.75
N ASN A 487 -26.62 -22.25 1.66
CA ASN A 487 -25.88 -21.93 0.44
C ASN A 487 -25.65 -23.16 -0.46
N ALA A 488 -26.04 -24.36 -0.05
CA ALA A 488 -25.76 -25.60 -0.78
C ALA A 488 -26.32 -25.61 -2.21
N ASP A 489 -27.51 -25.04 -2.39
CA ASP A 489 -28.24 -25.04 -3.67
C ASP A 489 -28.00 -23.77 -4.51
N LYS A 490 -27.18 -22.82 -4.04
CA LYS A 490 -26.92 -21.56 -4.75
C LYS A 490 -25.90 -21.78 -5.87
N ALA A 491 -26.17 -21.21 -7.05
CA ALA A 491 -25.28 -21.25 -8.21
C ALA A 491 -23.90 -20.62 -7.89
N VAL A 492 -23.89 -19.51 -7.16
CA VAL A 492 -22.67 -18.88 -6.62
C VAL A 492 -22.62 -19.13 -5.12
N LYS A 493 -21.64 -19.93 -4.68
CA LYS A 493 -21.46 -20.28 -3.28
C LYS A 493 -20.83 -19.12 -2.52
N VAL A 494 -21.50 -18.69 -1.45
CA VAL A 494 -20.95 -17.69 -0.50
C VAL A 494 -19.86 -18.34 0.34
N LYS A 495 -18.70 -17.70 0.43
CA LYS A 495 -17.59 -18.11 1.29
C LYS A 495 -17.78 -17.53 2.68
N VAL A 496 -17.81 -18.38 3.71
CA VAL A 496 -18.01 -17.97 5.11
C VAL A 496 -16.77 -18.29 5.95
N TYR A 497 -16.17 -17.27 6.54
CA TYR A 497 -14.97 -17.35 7.37
C TYR A 497 -15.28 -17.07 8.85
N THR A 498 -14.50 -17.70 9.73
CA THR A 498 -14.63 -17.62 11.21
C THR A 498 -13.22 -17.58 11.82
N PRO A 499 -12.43 -16.54 11.53
CA PRO A 499 -11.04 -16.46 11.97
C PRO A 499 -10.97 -16.37 13.50
N ALA A 500 -10.04 -17.11 14.11
CA ALA A 500 -9.67 -16.91 15.50
C ALA A 500 -8.79 -15.66 15.63
N ASN A 501 -8.53 -15.23 16.86
CA ASN A 501 -7.53 -14.19 17.10
C ASN A 501 -6.16 -14.62 16.57
N CYS A 502 -5.45 -13.68 15.98
CA CYS A 502 -4.18 -13.83 15.27
C CYS A 502 -4.25 -14.66 13.97
N ASP A 503 -5.44 -15.07 13.53
CA ASP A 503 -5.60 -15.66 12.20
C ASP A 503 -5.63 -14.57 11.12
N GLU A 504 -5.01 -14.89 10.00
CA GLU A 504 -5.03 -14.11 8.77
C GLU A 504 -5.88 -14.81 7.71
N VAL A 505 -6.73 -14.05 7.02
CA VAL A 505 -7.56 -14.53 5.92
C VAL A 505 -7.22 -13.73 4.67
N ARG A 506 -6.64 -14.40 3.65
CA ARG A 506 -6.37 -13.83 2.33
C ARG A 506 -7.43 -14.25 1.33
N ILE A 507 -8.03 -13.27 0.66
CA ILE A 507 -9.11 -13.49 -0.31
C ILE A 507 -8.71 -12.81 -1.63
N PRO A 508 -8.54 -13.57 -2.72
CA PRO A 508 -8.18 -12.98 -4.00
C PRO A 508 -9.40 -12.24 -4.60
N PHE A 509 -9.19 -10.98 -4.99
CA PHE A 509 -10.15 -10.16 -5.70
C PHE A 509 -9.52 -9.62 -6.98
N LYS A 510 -9.58 -10.42 -8.05
CA LYS A 510 -9.24 -9.95 -9.39
C LYS A 510 -10.38 -9.07 -9.91
N LYS A 511 -10.10 -7.77 -10.07
CA LYS A 511 -11.01 -6.82 -10.70
C LYS A 511 -10.31 -6.20 -11.90
N ASP A 512 -11.00 -6.12 -13.02
CA ASP A 512 -10.44 -5.52 -14.24
C ASP A 512 -10.06 -4.06 -13.98
N LYS A 513 -8.84 -3.70 -14.37
CA LYS A 513 -8.36 -2.32 -14.30
C LYS A 513 -8.95 -1.53 -15.46
N ILE A 514 -9.92 -0.67 -15.18
CA ILE A 514 -10.57 0.17 -16.20
C ILE A 514 -9.83 1.51 -16.27
N ALA A 515 -9.21 1.79 -17.41
CA ALA A 515 -8.65 3.09 -17.74
C ALA A 515 -9.64 3.89 -18.60
N LYS A 516 -9.87 5.16 -18.25
CA LYS A 516 -10.68 6.07 -19.08
C LYS A 516 -9.79 6.78 -20.09
N VAL A 517 -10.13 6.69 -21.36
CA VAL A 517 -9.47 7.49 -22.40
C VAL A 517 -10.02 8.92 -22.33
N VAL A 518 -9.13 9.92 -22.27
CA VAL A 518 -9.49 11.34 -22.15
C VAL A 518 -8.64 12.19 -23.09
N GLY A 519 -9.10 13.41 -23.38
CA GLY A 519 -8.41 14.35 -24.27
C GLY A 519 -8.50 13.95 -25.75
N LYS A 520 -7.46 14.27 -26.52
CA LYS A 520 -7.40 14.03 -27.98
C LYS A 520 -7.50 12.54 -28.33
N LEU A 521 -6.99 11.65 -27.46
CA LEU A 521 -7.09 10.20 -27.66
C LEU A 521 -8.54 9.70 -27.63
N ALA A 522 -9.47 10.43 -27.00
CA ALA A 522 -10.87 10.05 -26.96
C ALA A 522 -11.62 10.38 -28.28
N GLU A 523 -11.03 11.18 -29.16
CA GLU A 523 -11.58 11.49 -30.49
C GLU A 523 -11.34 10.36 -31.49
N VAL A 524 -10.36 9.50 -31.22
CA VAL A 524 -10.04 8.34 -32.05
C VAL A 524 -11.09 7.25 -31.82
N ALA A 525 -11.67 6.72 -32.90
CA ALA A 525 -12.63 5.63 -32.80
C ALA A 525 -11.98 4.42 -32.11
N PRO A 526 -12.69 3.76 -31.17
CA PRO A 526 -12.14 2.63 -30.44
C PRO A 526 -11.75 1.50 -31.41
N PRO A 527 -10.62 0.80 -31.17
CA PRO A 527 -10.21 -0.34 -31.99
C PRO A 527 -11.33 -1.38 -32.04
N SER A 528 -11.64 -1.90 -33.23
CA SER A 528 -12.59 -3.01 -33.38
C SER A 528 -11.89 -4.35 -33.09
N GLU A 529 -12.61 -5.34 -32.54
CA GLU A 529 -12.05 -6.66 -32.17
C GLU A 529 -11.36 -7.43 -33.33
N ASN A 530 -11.54 -6.98 -34.57
CA ASN A 530 -10.97 -7.62 -35.77
C ASN A 530 -9.74 -6.88 -36.33
N ASP A 531 -9.30 -5.78 -35.73
CA ASP A 531 -8.25 -4.92 -36.28
C ASP A 531 -7.15 -4.63 -35.25
N ASP A 532 -6.26 -5.62 -35.06
CA ASP A 532 -5.04 -5.51 -34.25
C ASP A 532 -4.06 -4.43 -34.74
N SER A 533 -4.35 -3.76 -35.87
CA SER A 533 -3.50 -2.73 -36.45
C SER A 533 -3.64 -1.36 -35.78
N GLN A 534 -4.74 -1.11 -35.05
CA GLN A 534 -5.01 0.19 -34.43
C GLN A 534 -4.49 0.25 -32.98
N LEU A 535 -3.17 0.43 -32.85
CA LEU A 535 -2.50 0.64 -31.55
C LEU A 535 -2.86 2.02 -30.98
N MET A 536 -3.48 2.07 -29.80
CA MET A 536 -3.64 3.31 -29.04
C MET A 536 -2.43 3.53 -28.14
N ALA A 537 -1.58 4.49 -28.51
CA ALA A 537 -0.42 4.92 -27.72
C ALA A 537 -0.76 6.19 -26.94
N GLY A 538 -0.43 6.21 -25.65
CA GLY A 538 -0.67 7.35 -24.77
C GLY A 538 0.02 7.18 -23.43
N VAL A 539 -0.07 8.21 -22.59
CA VAL A 539 0.44 8.20 -21.23
C VAL A 539 -0.68 7.76 -20.29
N LEU A 540 -0.45 6.68 -19.55
CA LEU A 540 -1.37 6.20 -18.53
C LEU A 540 -1.07 6.89 -17.20
N VAL A 541 -1.99 7.71 -16.74
CA VAL A 541 -1.91 8.44 -15.46
C VAL A 541 -2.78 7.75 -14.42
N GLN A 542 -2.21 7.49 -13.24
CA GLN A 542 -2.91 6.93 -12.10
C GLN A 542 -3.07 7.97 -10.98
N ASN A 543 -4.31 8.33 -10.64
CA ASN A 543 -4.62 9.14 -9.45
C ASN A 543 -5.39 8.29 -8.43
N GLY A 544 -4.69 7.85 -7.38
CA GLY A 544 -5.20 6.84 -6.46
C GLY A 544 -5.41 5.51 -7.18
N PHE A 545 -6.68 5.12 -7.38
CA PHE A 545 -7.06 3.92 -8.13
C PHE A 545 -7.73 4.21 -9.47
N ASN A 546 -7.91 5.48 -9.82
CA ASN A 546 -8.47 5.87 -11.11
C ASN A 546 -7.35 5.93 -12.15
N LEU A 547 -7.53 5.19 -13.25
CA LEU A 547 -6.61 5.18 -14.39
C LEU A 547 -7.19 6.02 -15.52
N SER A 548 -6.36 6.88 -16.11
CA SER A 548 -6.74 7.69 -17.27
C SER A 548 -5.64 7.60 -18.32
N LEU A 549 -6.01 7.30 -19.56
CA LEU A 549 -5.11 7.25 -20.71
C LEU A 549 -5.30 8.54 -21.51
N MET A 550 -4.22 9.29 -21.72
CA MET A 550 -4.26 10.61 -22.38
C MET A 550 -3.05 10.82 -23.30
N ALA A 551 -3.15 11.74 -24.25
CA ALA A 551 -2.01 12.12 -25.07
C ALA A 551 -0.97 12.88 -24.21
N PRO A 552 0.32 12.86 -24.56
CA PRO A 552 1.34 13.64 -23.84
C PRO A 552 1.01 15.13 -23.72
N ASP A 553 0.41 15.71 -24.77
CA ASP A 553 -0.01 17.12 -24.79
C ASP A 553 -1.09 17.45 -23.75
N ASP A 554 -1.93 16.46 -23.42
CA ASP A 554 -3.11 16.61 -22.57
C ASP A 554 -2.77 16.47 -21.07
N LEU A 555 -1.52 16.10 -20.74
CA LEU A 555 -1.05 15.91 -19.35
C LEU A 555 -1.20 17.18 -18.51
N GLN A 556 -0.93 18.35 -19.08
CA GLN A 556 -1.02 19.61 -18.35
C GLN A 556 -2.46 19.96 -18.00
N GLU A 557 -3.39 19.76 -18.93
CA GLU A 557 -4.80 20.12 -18.76
C GLU A 557 -5.54 19.11 -17.85
N TYR A 558 -5.33 17.81 -18.05
CA TYR A 558 -6.10 16.77 -17.36
C TYR A 558 -5.43 16.22 -16.10
N ALA A 559 -4.10 16.20 -16.03
CA ALA A 559 -3.35 15.68 -14.88
C ALA A 559 -2.64 16.78 -14.07
N GLY A 560 -2.58 18.02 -14.57
CA GLY A 560 -1.83 19.11 -13.93
C GLY A 560 -0.31 18.89 -13.97
N LEU A 561 0.17 17.97 -14.81
CA LEU A 561 1.58 17.62 -14.94
C LEU A 561 2.19 18.43 -16.08
N THR A 562 3.22 19.21 -15.80
CA THR A 562 3.98 19.92 -16.83
C THR A 562 4.93 18.97 -17.53
N THR A 563 4.85 18.93 -18.86
CA THR A 563 5.86 18.26 -19.68
C THR A 563 7.08 19.16 -19.81
N THR A 564 8.27 18.56 -19.81
CA THR A 564 9.52 19.30 -20.02
C THR A 564 10.36 18.51 -20.99
N THR A 565 10.73 19.14 -22.10
CA THR A 565 11.64 18.58 -23.09
C THR A 565 13.05 19.09 -22.79
N ILE A 566 14.01 18.18 -22.74
CA ILE A 566 15.42 18.53 -22.57
C ILE A 566 16.03 18.64 -23.97
N THR A 567 16.54 19.81 -24.32
CA THR A 567 17.32 20.02 -25.55
C THR A 567 18.80 19.99 -25.21
N CYS A 568 19.52 19.09 -25.88
CA CYS A 568 20.97 18.96 -25.76
C CYS A 568 21.65 19.74 -26.88
N LYS A 569 22.74 20.43 -26.54
CA LYS A 569 23.58 21.15 -27.50
C LYS A 569 25.04 20.83 -27.27
N GLN A 570 25.76 20.52 -28.33
CA GLN A 570 27.21 20.31 -28.29
C GLN A 570 27.88 21.19 -29.34
N HIS A 571 28.87 21.96 -28.90
CA HIS A 571 29.69 22.77 -29.79
C HIS A 571 31.05 22.09 -29.99
N ILE A 572 31.48 21.99 -31.24
CA ILE A 572 32.76 21.39 -31.64
C ILE A 572 33.41 22.31 -32.66
N THR A 573 34.70 22.63 -32.49
CA THR A 573 35.47 23.42 -33.46
C THR A 573 36.31 22.48 -34.31
N LEU A 574 36.03 22.39 -35.62
CA LEU A 574 36.76 21.50 -36.53
C LEU A 574 37.85 22.28 -37.27
N SER A 575 39.11 21.97 -36.99
CA SER A 575 40.27 22.71 -37.48
C SER A 575 40.62 22.43 -38.95
N SER A 576 40.37 21.20 -39.42
CA SER A 576 40.98 20.66 -40.64
C SER A 576 39.99 20.20 -41.71
N ALA A 577 38.74 19.94 -41.35
CA ALA A 577 37.71 19.40 -42.24
C ALA A 577 36.91 20.53 -42.92
N SER A 578 36.70 20.43 -44.24
CA SER A 578 35.76 21.31 -44.95
C SER A 578 34.33 20.78 -44.87
N MET A 579 33.34 21.64 -45.09
CA MET A 579 31.94 21.21 -45.05
C MET A 579 31.56 20.17 -46.08
N ASP A 580 32.15 20.21 -47.27
CA ASP A 580 31.91 19.18 -48.29
C ASP A 580 32.38 17.80 -47.81
N LEU A 581 33.46 17.75 -47.03
CA LEU A 581 34.00 16.52 -46.46
C LEU A 581 33.15 16.02 -45.29
N ILE A 582 32.66 16.93 -44.45
CA ILE A 582 31.72 16.63 -43.36
C ILE A 582 30.42 16.08 -43.93
N ARG A 583 29.85 16.75 -44.94
CA ARG A 583 28.65 16.29 -45.66
C ARG A 583 28.87 14.90 -46.25
N TRP A 584 29.96 14.69 -46.98
CA TRP A 584 30.26 13.39 -47.60
C TRP A 584 30.36 12.26 -46.55
N ALA A 585 31.02 12.51 -45.42
CA ALA A 585 31.19 11.51 -44.37
C ALA A 585 29.88 11.17 -43.63
N LEU A 586 29.06 12.19 -43.37
CA LEU A 586 27.74 12.01 -42.80
C LEU A 586 26.80 11.28 -43.76
N GLU A 587 26.81 11.64 -45.05
CA GLU A 587 26.02 10.95 -46.07
C GLU A 587 26.46 9.49 -46.27
N GLY A 588 27.77 9.22 -46.17
CA GLY A 588 28.32 7.87 -46.22
C GLY A 588 27.92 6.99 -45.04
N THR A 589 27.59 7.59 -43.89
CA THR A 589 27.26 6.86 -42.66
C THR A 589 25.75 6.75 -42.42
N PHE A 590 25.00 7.83 -42.67
CA PHE A 590 23.58 7.97 -42.33
C PHE A 590 22.65 8.01 -43.55
N GLY A 591 23.18 7.97 -44.78
CA GLY A 591 22.41 8.18 -46.00
C GLY A 591 22.17 9.67 -46.27
N ALA A 592 21.24 10.00 -47.18
CA ALA A 592 20.98 11.40 -47.54
C ALA A 592 20.60 12.25 -46.32
N ILE A 593 21.35 13.32 -46.05
CA ILE A 593 21.06 14.29 -44.99
C ILE A 593 20.28 15.48 -45.56
N GLU A 594 19.34 16.01 -44.81
CA GLU A 594 18.47 17.09 -45.29
C GLU A 594 19.12 18.45 -45.02
N GLU A 595 19.26 19.28 -46.06
CA GLU A 595 19.74 20.66 -45.90
C GLU A 595 18.57 21.58 -45.58
N VAL A 596 18.56 22.14 -44.38
CA VAL A 596 17.53 23.08 -43.92
C VAL A 596 18.01 24.49 -44.26
N GLY A 597 17.66 24.96 -45.46
CA GLY A 597 18.06 26.28 -45.95
C GLY A 597 17.39 27.43 -45.20
N ASN A 598 18.16 28.50 -44.92
CA ASN A 598 17.66 29.80 -44.47
C ASN A 598 16.83 30.46 -45.58
N SER A 599 15.56 30.08 -45.69
CA SER A 599 14.64 30.64 -46.67
C SER A 599 14.00 31.92 -46.13
N LYS A 600 14.51 33.08 -46.59
CA LYS A 600 13.65 34.28 -46.74
C LYS A 600 12.45 33.84 -47.59
N LYS A 601 11.26 33.77 -46.98
CA LYS A 601 10.01 33.58 -47.70
C LYS A 601 9.74 34.80 -48.58
N THR A 602 10.10 34.71 -49.86
CA THR A 602 9.42 35.44 -50.93
C THR A 602 8.14 34.68 -51.26
N GLU A 603 7.04 35.04 -50.61
CA GLU A 603 5.71 34.61 -51.02
C GLU A 603 5.31 35.37 -52.29
N ALA A 604 5.31 34.66 -53.42
CA ALA A 604 4.65 35.11 -54.63
C ALA A 604 3.13 35.03 -54.42
N ASN A 605 2.53 36.19 -54.15
CA ASN A 605 1.09 36.36 -54.05
C ASN A 605 0.53 36.68 -55.44
N SER A 606 -0.27 35.77 -56.02
CA SER A 606 -1.11 36.06 -57.18
C SER A 606 -2.53 36.39 -56.72
N ASN A 607 -2.83 37.69 -56.74
CA ASN A 607 -4.13 38.36 -56.90
C ASN A 607 -5.40 37.72 -56.31
N ASN A 608 -5.96 38.40 -55.30
CA ASN A 608 -7.25 39.05 -55.47
C ASN A 608 -7.34 40.33 -54.63
N ASP A 609 -7.68 41.43 -55.31
CA ASP A 609 -7.83 42.79 -54.80
C ASP A 609 -8.89 42.92 -53.69
N ILE A 610 -8.63 43.80 -52.71
CA ILE A 610 -9.53 44.88 -52.23
C ILE A 610 -8.70 45.90 -51.43
N VAL A 611 -9.12 47.17 -51.54
CA VAL A 611 -8.40 48.44 -51.44
C VAL A 611 -8.31 49.03 -50.01
N THR A 612 -7.41 50.02 -49.85
CA THR A 612 -7.30 51.13 -48.85
C THR A 612 -6.55 50.80 -47.56
N ASP A 613 -5.71 51.64 -46.97
CA ASP A 613 -4.97 52.88 -47.24
C ASP A 613 -4.07 53.08 -45.98
N ASP A 614 -3.12 54.03 -46.06
CA ASP A 614 -2.31 54.60 -44.98
C ASP A 614 -1.08 53.85 -44.43
N THR A 615 0.06 54.46 -44.76
CA THR A 615 1.35 54.36 -44.04
C THR A 615 1.33 55.26 -42.80
N PRO A 616 2.11 54.95 -41.75
CA PRO A 616 3.33 55.76 -41.58
C PRO A 616 4.56 55.00 -41.01
N LYS A 617 5.69 55.25 -41.67
CA LYS A 617 7.07 55.46 -41.18
C LYS A 617 7.57 54.76 -39.90
N GLN A 618 8.65 53.99 -40.09
CA GLN A 618 9.76 53.86 -39.13
C GLN A 618 11.04 53.56 -39.96
N GLU A 619 11.75 54.60 -40.39
CA GLU A 619 13.08 54.99 -39.88
C GLU A 619 14.17 53.93 -40.10
N ASP A 620 14.91 54.13 -41.20
CA ASP A 620 16.18 53.50 -41.52
C ASP A 620 17.28 54.04 -40.58
N ALA A 621 17.93 53.15 -39.84
CA ALA A 621 19.35 53.22 -39.49
C ALA A 621 19.73 51.96 -38.70
N ASP A 622 20.37 50.99 -39.35
CA ASP A 622 21.70 50.54 -38.95
C ASP A 622 22.23 49.50 -39.95
N GLU A 623 23.52 49.62 -40.23
CA GLU A 623 24.29 48.93 -41.25
C GLU A 623 24.11 47.40 -41.17
N GLU A 624 23.54 46.79 -42.23
CA GLU A 624 23.55 45.33 -42.41
C GLU A 624 25.01 44.86 -42.55
N ILE A 625 25.56 44.31 -41.47
CA ILE A 625 26.68 43.38 -41.53
C ILE A 625 26.20 42.18 -42.38
N PRO A 626 26.96 41.73 -43.41
CA PRO A 626 26.53 40.60 -44.23
C PRO A 626 26.26 39.38 -43.33
N SER A 627 25.04 38.84 -43.39
CA SER A 627 24.64 37.66 -42.61
C SER A 627 25.58 36.49 -42.94
N ASP A 628 26.29 35.99 -41.93
CA ASP A 628 27.15 34.81 -42.05
C ASP A 628 26.33 33.60 -42.56
N GLU A 629 26.74 33.02 -43.69
CA GLU A 629 26.14 31.80 -44.26
C GLU A 629 26.37 30.60 -43.33
N THR A 630 25.45 30.43 -42.38
CA THR A 630 25.37 29.24 -41.52
C THR A 630 24.59 28.17 -42.26
N GLN A 631 25.23 27.03 -42.53
CA GLN A 631 24.60 25.89 -43.18
C GLN A 631 24.03 24.95 -42.11
N THR A 632 22.74 24.60 -42.21
CA THR A 632 22.07 23.69 -41.26
C THR A 632 21.69 22.40 -41.96
N PHE A 633 22.04 21.28 -41.34
CA PHE A 633 21.70 19.93 -41.78
C PHE A 633 20.86 19.23 -40.73
N LEU A 634 19.92 18.41 -41.18
CA LEU A 634 19.14 17.53 -40.33
C LEU A 634 19.52 16.09 -40.64
N VAL A 635 20.08 15.41 -39.63
CA VAL A 635 20.53 14.02 -39.73
C VAL A 635 19.47 13.12 -39.11
N LEU A 636 18.98 12.14 -39.89
CA LEU A 636 17.94 11.18 -39.51
C LEU A 636 16.66 11.81 -38.92
N GLY A 637 16.38 13.07 -39.23
CA GLY A 637 15.18 13.78 -38.74
C GLY A 637 15.22 14.21 -37.27
N CYS A 638 16.32 13.98 -36.55
CA CYS A 638 16.37 14.18 -35.09
C CYS A 638 17.57 14.97 -34.56
N VAL A 639 18.69 15.05 -35.30
CA VAL A 639 19.88 15.82 -34.91
C VAL A 639 20.12 16.94 -35.92
N TYR A 640 20.06 18.18 -35.44
CA TYR A 640 20.44 19.36 -36.21
C TYR A 640 21.94 19.58 -36.11
N LEU A 641 22.58 19.81 -37.24
CA LEU A 641 23.99 20.16 -37.35
C LEU A 641 24.10 21.52 -38.03
N ARG A 642 24.54 22.54 -37.30
CA ARG A 642 24.77 23.89 -37.82
C ARG A 642 26.26 24.12 -37.96
N HIS A 643 26.71 24.49 -39.16
CA HIS A 643 28.10 24.85 -39.40
C HIS A 643 28.24 26.34 -39.69
N HIS A 644 29.13 26.98 -38.93
CA HIS A 644 29.49 28.38 -39.09
C HIS A 644 30.78 28.49 -39.91
N SER A 645 30.64 28.88 -41.18
CA SER A 645 31.72 28.89 -42.18
C SER A 645 32.93 29.76 -41.81
N ARG A 646 32.72 30.80 -41.00
CA ARG A 646 33.78 31.75 -40.59
C ARG A 646 34.54 31.31 -39.33
N THR A 647 33.85 30.72 -38.35
CA THR A 647 34.44 30.29 -37.08
C THR A 647 34.89 28.83 -37.10
N ARG A 648 34.47 28.05 -38.11
CA ARG A 648 34.65 26.59 -38.22
C ARG A 648 34.05 25.82 -37.03
N GLU A 649 33.05 26.42 -36.40
CA GLU A 649 32.29 25.79 -35.34
C GLU A 649 31.13 24.99 -35.94
N VAL A 650 30.96 23.78 -35.42
CA VAL A 650 29.83 22.90 -35.66
C VAL A 650 29.04 22.80 -34.36
N GLU A 651 27.78 23.23 -34.39
CA GLU A 651 26.82 23.02 -33.32
C GLU A 651 25.94 21.82 -33.68
N LEU A 652 25.89 20.83 -32.78
CA LEU A 652 24.87 19.78 -32.81
C LEU A 652 23.78 20.15 -31.81
N GLU A 653 22.52 20.05 -32.23
CA GLU A 653 21.35 20.29 -31.38
C GLU A 653 20.34 19.14 -31.58
N TRP A 654 19.90 18.52 -30.48
CA TRP A 654 18.91 17.45 -30.51
C TRP A 654 18.05 17.43 -29.24
N GLU A 655 16.90 16.78 -29.31
CA GLU A 655 16.10 16.48 -28.12
C GLU A 655 16.68 15.28 -27.38
N GLY A 656 17.05 15.46 -26.11
CA GLY A 656 17.69 14.46 -25.27
C GLY A 656 16.77 13.28 -24.97
N ASN A 657 17.04 12.14 -25.59
CA ASN A 657 16.41 10.86 -25.32
C ASN A 657 17.32 9.74 -25.84
N MET A 658 17.14 8.52 -25.33
CA MET A 658 18.03 7.38 -25.60
C MET A 658 18.25 7.10 -27.10
N MET A 659 17.27 7.37 -27.96
CA MET A 659 17.39 7.16 -29.41
C MET A 659 18.17 8.29 -30.07
N ASN A 660 17.79 9.54 -29.80
CA ASN A 660 18.44 10.72 -30.38
C ASN A 660 19.87 10.90 -29.85
N ASP A 661 20.14 10.56 -28.59
CA ASP A 661 21.48 10.59 -27.99
C ASP A 661 22.42 9.63 -28.73
N GLY A 662 21.96 8.41 -29.03
CA GLY A 662 22.74 7.44 -29.82
C GLY A 662 23.02 7.91 -31.25
N VAL A 663 22.08 8.63 -31.87
CA VAL A 663 22.30 9.25 -33.19
C VAL A 663 23.29 10.41 -33.08
N ALA A 664 23.13 11.28 -32.07
CA ALA A 664 24.03 12.40 -31.83
C ALA A 664 25.47 11.93 -31.57
N ASP A 665 25.66 10.90 -30.74
CA ASP A 665 26.96 10.27 -30.47
C ASP A 665 27.59 9.71 -31.75
N ALA A 666 26.80 9.05 -32.60
CA ALA A 666 27.28 8.56 -33.88
C ALA A 666 27.69 9.70 -34.83
N VAL A 667 26.90 10.78 -34.89
CA VAL A 667 27.23 11.98 -35.69
C VAL A 667 28.53 12.61 -35.15
N MET A 668 28.67 12.76 -33.84
CA MET A 668 29.89 13.28 -33.22
C MET A 668 31.10 12.40 -33.51
N ALA A 669 30.97 11.07 -33.41
CA ALA A 669 32.04 10.12 -33.72
C ALA A 669 32.52 10.28 -35.17
N VAL A 670 31.60 10.44 -36.12
CA VAL A 670 31.94 10.71 -37.53
C VAL A 670 32.70 12.04 -37.66
N LEU A 671 32.21 13.12 -37.04
CA LEU A 671 32.86 14.43 -37.11
C LEU A 671 34.30 14.41 -36.56
N LEU A 672 34.50 13.80 -35.39
CA LEU A 672 35.82 13.67 -34.77
C LEU A 672 36.76 12.74 -35.59
N THR A 673 36.21 11.73 -36.25
CA THR A 673 36.98 10.84 -37.15
C THR A 673 37.41 11.58 -38.42
N VAL A 674 36.54 12.43 -38.99
CA VAL A 674 36.87 13.24 -40.16
C VAL A 674 37.98 14.24 -39.85
N GLU A 675 37.98 14.85 -38.66
CA GLU A 675 39.04 15.76 -38.23
C GLU A 675 40.38 15.06 -38.00
N SER A 676 40.37 13.85 -37.42
CA SER A 676 41.59 13.10 -37.11
C SER A 676 42.18 12.32 -38.28
N SER A 677 41.47 12.22 -39.42
CA SER A 677 41.92 11.47 -40.59
C SER A 677 43.05 12.18 -41.37
N PRO A 678 44.19 11.50 -41.66
CA PRO A 678 45.31 12.04 -42.46
C PRO A 678 44.94 12.42 -43.90
N ALA A 679 43.86 11.84 -44.44
CA ALA A 679 43.36 12.13 -45.78
C ALA A 679 42.68 13.51 -45.87
N SER A 680 42.02 13.94 -44.79
CA SER A 680 41.33 15.23 -44.66
C SER A 680 42.32 16.39 -44.74
N VAL A 681 43.50 16.25 -44.11
CA VAL A 681 44.61 17.22 -44.16
C VAL A 681 45.23 17.30 -45.56
N LYS A 682 45.33 16.17 -46.28
CA LYS A 682 45.83 16.13 -47.67
C LYS A 682 44.86 16.75 -48.68
N GLN A 683 43.55 16.68 -48.45
CA GLN A 683 42.56 17.32 -49.34
C GLN A 683 42.38 18.81 -49.05
N SER A 684 42.40 19.25 -47.79
CA SER A 684 42.33 20.68 -47.46
C SER A 684 43.55 21.47 -47.95
N SER A 685 44.73 20.84 -48.01
CA SER A 685 45.94 21.43 -48.59
C SER A 685 45.94 21.58 -50.13
N LYS A 686 45.03 20.91 -50.85
CA LYS A 686 44.96 20.97 -52.33
C LYS A 686 44.13 22.15 -52.87
N ASN A 687 43.30 22.80 -52.04
CA ASN A 687 42.45 23.91 -52.48
C ASN A 687 43.12 25.30 -52.44
N LYS A 688 44.45 25.39 -52.34
CA LYS A 688 45.20 26.66 -52.50
C LYS A 688 46.02 26.69 -53.78
N HIS A 689 45.38 26.84 -54.93
CA HIS A 689 46.06 27.41 -56.11
C HIS A 689 45.05 28.16 -56.99
N HIS A 690 45.06 29.50 -56.95
CA HIS A 690 44.98 30.35 -58.15
C HIS A 690 45.57 31.76 -57.86
N HIS A 691 46.63 32.07 -58.62
CA HIS A 691 47.41 33.28 -58.92
C HIS A 691 46.96 34.68 -58.43
N HIS A 692 47.87 35.47 -57.83
CA HIS A 692 48.73 36.47 -58.52
C HIS A 692 49.68 37.25 -57.57
N HIS A 693 50.85 37.62 -58.12
CA HIS A 693 51.97 38.46 -57.63
C HIS A 693 51.70 39.58 -56.60
N HIS A 694 52.54 39.68 -55.54
CA HIS A 694 53.63 40.68 -55.43
C HIS A 694 54.49 40.46 -54.17
N ASP A 695 55.62 41.16 -54.13
CA ASP A 695 56.82 41.03 -53.31
C ASP A 695 56.69 41.15 -51.77
N ASP A 696 57.72 40.56 -51.15
CA ASP A 696 58.45 40.99 -49.95
C ASP A 696 57.97 40.68 -48.51
N GLU A 697 59.00 40.24 -47.77
CA GLU A 697 59.25 40.13 -46.32
C GLU A 697 58.80 38.90 -45.52
N ASP A 698 59.84 38.22 -45.01
CA ASP A 698 59.86 37.07 -44.12
C ASP A 698 59.03 37.24 -42.83
N MET A 699 58.15 36.27 -42.57
CA MET A 699 57.75 35.87 -41.22
C MET A 699 57.62 34.34 -41.21
N GLU A 700 58.66 33.65 -40.74
CA GLU A 700 58.65 32.22 -40.43
C GLU A 700 57.57 31.93 -39.37
N ILE A 701 56.50 31.23 -39.73
CA ILE A 701 55.61 30.56 -38.77
C ILE A 701 56.15 29.13 -38.60
N PRO A 702 56.53 28.70 -37.38
CA PRO A 702 57.02 27.33 -37.16
C PRO A 702 55.92 26.33 -37.54
N SER A 703 56.24 25.36 -38.40
CA SER A 703 55.40 24.18 -38.56
C SER A 703 55.37 23.43 -37.23
N LEU A 704 54.27 23.54 -36.48
CA LEU A 704 54.03 22.72 -35.30
C LEU A 704 53.90 21.26 -35.77
N PRO A 705 54.80 20.34 -35.36
CA PRO A 705 54.66 18.94 -35.71
C PRO A 705 53.40 18.38 -35.05
N ASN A 706 52.64 17.58 -35.79
CA ASN A 706 51.48 16.86 -35.25
C ASN A 706 51.92 16.05 -34.01
N PRO A 707 51.38 16.33 -32.82
CA PRO A 707 51.79 15.65 -31.57
C PRO A 707 51.51 14.14 -31.59
N HIS A 708 50.72 13.65 -32.55
CA HIS A 708 50.39 12.23 -32.71
C HIS A 708 51.08 11.54 -33.89
N ALA A 709 51.97 12.24 -34.62
CA ALA A 709 52.71 11.64 -35.74
C ALA A 709 53.79 10.63 -35.28
N GLN A 710 54.16 10.64 -34.00
CA GLN A 710 55.12 9.70 -33.39
C GLN A 710 54.60 9.15 -32.05
N SER A 711 53.43 8.51 -32.06
CA SER A 711 52.95 7.80 -30.86
C SER A 711 53.84 6.60 -30.55
N GLY A 712 54.31 6.50 -29.30
CA GLY A 712 55.08 5.35 -28.81
C GLY A 712 54.20 4.09 -28.67
N PRO A 713 54.79 2.89 -28.58
CA PRO A 713 54.02 1.64 -28.52
C PRO A 713 53.04 1.56 -27.33
N GLN A 714 53.40 2.15 -26.18
CA GLN A 714 52.53 2.26 -25.01
C GLN A 714 51.32 3.17 -25.26
N GLU A 715 51.49 4.24 -26.02
CA GLU A 715 50.41 5.17 -26.34
C GLU A 715 49.45 4.56 -27.39
N ARG A 716 49.97 3.74 -28.31
CA ARG A 716 49.16 2.95 -29.25
C ARG A 716 48.32 1.91 -28.54
N LEU A 717 48.92 1.20 -27.57
CA LEU A 717 48.20 0.25 -26.71
C LEU A 717 47.09 0.95 -25.90
N ALA A 718 47.37 2.12 -25.32
CA ALA A 718 46.38 2.88 -24.57
C ALA A 718 45.18 3.31 -25.43
N ARG A 719 45.40 3.71 -26.68
CA ARG A 719 44.32 4.07 -27.62
C ARG A 719 43.47 2.86 -28.01
N MET A 720 44.12 1.71 -28.25
CA MET A 720 43.41 0.46 -28.52
C MET A 720 42.58 0.02 -27.31
N LEU A 721 43.14 0.14 -26.09
CA LEU A 721 42.42 -0.16 -24.85
C LEU A 721 41.20 0.75 -24.68
N MET A 722 41.31 2.07 -24.92
CA MET A 722 40.17 2.99 -24.86
C MET A 722 38.98 2.51 -25.70
N MET A 723 39.24 2.00 -26.91
CA MET A 723 38.19 1.51 -27.82
C MET A 723 37.58 0.19 -27.35
N LEU A 724 38.38 -0.68 -26.73
CA LEU A 724 37.90 -1.91 -26.11
C LEU A 724 37.11 -1.63 -24.83
N GLU A 725 37.57 -0.70 -23.98
CA GLU A 725 36.91 -0.29 -22.73
C GLU A 725 35.54 0.35 -23.02
N ALA A 726 35.41 1.13 -24.09
CA ALA A 726 34.13 1.67 -24.53
C ALA A 726 33.12 0.58 -24.93
N GLN A 727 33.59 -0.57 -25.46
CA GLN A 727 32.73 -1.67 -25.94
C GLN A 727 32.44 -2.73 -24.88
N PHE A 728 33.38 -2.98 -23.97
CA PHE A 728 33.31 -4.08 -23.00
C PHE A 728 33.31 -3.59 -21.54
N GLY A 729 33.51 -2.30 -21.27
CA GLY A 729 33.62 -1.70 -19.94
C GLY A 729 35.05 -1.73 -19.41
N GLY A 730 35.50 -0.64 -18.79
CA GLY A 730 36.87 -0.50 -18.26
C GLY A 730 37.25 -1.56 -17.22
N ASP A 731 36.34 -1.88 -16.30
CA ASP A 731 36.57 -2.84 -15.22
C ASP A 731 36.71 -4.31 -15.72
N ASN A 732 36.38 -4.55 -16.98
CA ASN A 732 36.33 -5.88 -17.58
C ASN A 732 37.58 -6.22 -18.41
N ILE A 733 38.55 -5.30 -18.50
CA ILE A 733 39.75 -5.46 -19.32
C ILE A 733 41.00 -5.40 -18.43
N GLY A 734 41.90 -6.37 -18.59
CA GLY A 734 43.16 -6.42 -17.85
C GLY A 734 44.33 -6.95 -18.67
N PRO A 735 45.58 -6.55 -18.39
CA PRO A 735 46.75 -7.07 -19.09
C PRO A 735 47.04 -8.53 -18.70
N ILE A 736 47.57 -9.32 -19.65
CA ILE A 736 48.09 -10.66 -19.39
C ILE A 736 49.56 -10.52 -18.99
N GLU A 737 49.89 -10.88 -17.76
CA GLU A 737 51.25 -10.70 -17.19
C GLU A 737 52.26 -11.75 -17.69
N ARG A 738 51.79 -12.93 -18.14
CA ARG A 738 52.66 -14.04 -18.56
C ARG A 738 52.53 -14.34 -20.05
N PRO A 739 53.64 -14.43 -20.81
CA PRO A 739 53.59 -14.77 -22.23
C PRO A 739 53.21 -16.23 -22.48
N ARG A 740 52.77 -16.53 -23.71
CA ARG A 740 52.40 -17.88 -24.13
C ARG A 740 53.66 -18.74 -24.29
N VAL A 741 53.83 -19.76 -23.45
CA VAL A 741 54.94 -20.72 -23.58
C VAL A 741 54.52 -21.86 -24.52
N PRO A 742 55.27 -22.14 -25.61
CA PRO A 742 54.99 -23.29 -26.48
C PRO A 742 55.06 -24.62 -25.72
N ALA A 743 54.09 -25.50 -25.92
CA ALA A 743 53.95 -26.77 -25.19
C ALA A 743 55.20 -27.69 -25.29
N ASP A 744 55.97 -27.55 -26.37
CA ASP A 744 57.17 -28.34 -26.67
C ASP A 744 58.36 -27.95 -25.78
N LEU A 745 58.36 -26.75 -25.20
CA LEU A 745 59.39 -26.20 -24.31
C LEU A 745 59.03 -26.33 -22.83
N ALA A 746 57.75 -26.57 -22.52
CA ALA A 746 57.23 -26.69 -21.15
C ALA A 746 57.46 -28.07 -20.50
N LEU A 747 57.83 -29.10 -21.28
CA LEU A 747 58.10 -30.46 -20.79
C LEU A 747 59.61 -30.69 -20.63
N GLY A 748 60.12 -30.56 -19.41
CA GLY A 748 61.45 -31.03 -19.05
C GLY A 748 61.60 -32.56 -19.13
N PRO A 749 62.83 -33.11 -19.12
CA PRO A 749 63.05 -34.55 -19.00
C PRO A 749 62.34 -35.09 -17.74
N GLN A 750 61.82 -36.31 -17.83
CA GLN A 750 60.86 -36.92 -16.88
C GLN A 750 61.35 -37.11 -15.42
N GLU A 751 62.55 -36.63 -15.08
CA GLU A 751 63.19 -36.77 -13.77
C GLU A 751 63.32 -35.45 -12.98
N ASP A 752 62.90 -34.30 -13.54
CA ASP A 752 63.03 -33.01 -12.85
C ASP A 752 61.92 -32.80 -11.79
N SER A 753 62.32 -32.31 -10.61
CA SER A 753 61.39 -31.96 -9.52
C SER A 753 60.43 -30.83 -9.94
N LYS A 754 59.24 -30.76 -9.32
CA LYS A 754 58.25 -29.70 -9.65
C LYS A 754 58.82 -28.28 -9.51
N GLU A 755 59.68 -28.05 -8.52
CA GLU A 755 60.32 -26.74 -8.30
C GLU A 755 61.32 -26.40 -9.41
N MET A 756 62.11 -27.37 -9.91
CA MET A 756 63.04 -27.16 -11.02
C MET A 756 62.32 -26.85 -12.36
N ASN A 757 61.17 -27.47 -12.60
CA ASN A 757 60.38 -27.19 -13.80
C ASN A 757 59.73 -25.80 -13.74
N GLU A 758 59.31 -25.33 -12.57
CA GLU A 758 58.78 -23.97 -12.40
C GLU A 758 59.85 -22.89 -12.63
N GLU A 759 61.07 -23.09 -12.12
CA GLU A 759 62.20 -22.16 -12.31
C GLU A 759 62.60 -22.07 -13.80
N ARG A 760 62.64 -23.21 -14.49
CA ARG A 760 62.91 -23.27 -15.94
C ARG A 760 61.82 -22.62 -16.79
N ILE A 761 60.54 -22.79 -16.42
CA ILE A 761 59.42 -22.13 -17.11
C ILE A 761 59.51 -20.61 -16.89
N ALA A 762 59.88 -20.14 -15.70
CA ALA A 762 60.07 -18.73 -15.42
C ALA A 762 61.19 -18.09 -16.26
N ASP A 763 62.31 -18.80 -16.46
CA ASP A 763 63.40 -18.33 -17.33
C ASP A 763 62.96 -18.22 -18.81
N ILE A 764 62.14 -19.15 -19.30
CA ILE A 764 61.58 -19.12 -20.65
C ILE A 764 60.55 -17.98 -20.79
N GLU A 765 59.68 -17.79 -19.80
CA GLU A 765 58.73 -16.68 -19.74
C GLU A 765 59.45 -15.32 -19.75
N ALA A 766 60.55 -15.19 -19.01
CA ALA A 766 61.35 -13.96 -18.97
C ALA A 766 62.03 -13.67 -20.31
N ALA A 767 62.62 -14.68 -20.96
CA ALA A 767 63.24 -14.52 -22.28
C ALA A 767 62.22 -14.14 -23.37
N GLU A 768 61.01 -14.69 -23.31
CA GLU A 768 59.95 -14.37 -24.27
C GLU A 768 59.38 -12.97 -24.04
N LEU A 769 59.25 -12.53 -22.79
CA LEU A 769 58.83 -11.16 -22.47
C LEU A 769 59.85 -10.13 -23.00
N ASP A 770 61.15 -10.39 -22.84
CA ASP A 770 62.21 -9.54 -23.39
C ASP A 770 62.17 -9.47 -24.93
N ARG A 771 61.85 -10.59 -25.60
CA ARG A 771 61.63 -10.64 -27.06
C ARG A 771 60.46 -9.75 -27.47
N LEU A 772 59.31 -9.86 -26.81
CA LEU A 772 58.10 -9.09 -27.11
C LEU A 772 58.33 -7.58 -26.90
N ILE A 773 59.01 -7.19 -25.82
CA ILE A 773 59.37 -5.79 -25.56
C ILE A 773 60.32 -5.26 -26.65
N THR A 774 61.28 -6.08 -27.10
CA THR A 774 62.19 -5.72 -28.20
C THR A 774 61.46 -5.52 -29.53
N MET A 775 60.36 -6.26 -29.77
CA MET A 775 59.47 -6.08 -30.93
C MET A 775 58.52 -4.88 -30.78
N GLY A 776 58.55 -4.18 -29.65
CA GLY A 776 57.70 -3.02 -29.37
C GLY A 776 56.35 -3.38 -28.77
N VAL A 777 56.08 -4.63 -28.40
CA VAL A 777 54.84 -5.08 -27.76
C VAL A 777 54.94 -4.86 -26.24
N PRO A 778 54.14 -3.97 -25.61
CA PRO A 778 54.33 -3.60 -24.20
C PRO A 778 53.88 -4.67 -23.21
N VAL A 779 52.89 -5.49 -23.58
CA VAL A 779 52.36 -6.59 -22.76
C VAL A 779 52.05 -7.79 -23.66
N PRO A 780 52.21 -9.04 -23.20
CA PRO A 780 51.95 -10.23 -24.02
C PRO A 780 50.52 -10.32 -24.59
N GLY A 781 49.53 -9.84 -23.83
CA GLY A 781 48.13 -9.97 -24.21
C GLY A 781 47.19 -9.15 -23.33
N ILE A 782 45.90 -9.21 -23.65
CA ILE A 782 44.81 -8.56 -22.91
C ILE A 782 43.73 -9.61 -22.63
N GLU A 783 43.23 -9.64 -21.39
CA GLU A 783 42.10 -10.44 -20.97
C GLU A 783 40.83 -9.57 -20.93
N ILE A 784 39.75 -10.04 -21.55
CA ILE A 784 38.43 -9.39 -21.59
C ILE A 784 37.41 -10.31 -20.94
N ARG A 785 36.70 -9.82 -19.91
CA ARG A 785 35.69 -10.58 -19.15
C ARG A 785 34.29 -10.08 -19.48
N VAL A 786 33.43 -10.98 -19.97
CA VAL A 786 32.02 -10.67 -20.23
C VAL A 786 31.16 -11.75 -19.58
N ASP A 787 30.39 -11.34 -18.57
CA ASP A 787 29.63 -12.22 -17.68
C ASP A 787 30.50 -13.33 -17.04
N LYS A 788 30.31 -14.57 -17.48
CA LYS A 788 31.05 -15.77 -17.04
C LYS A 788 32.12 -16.22 -18.02
N HIS A 789 32.33 -15.50 -19.11
CA HIS A 789 33.27 -15.87 -20.17
C HIS A 789 34.50 -14.98 -20.12
N ILE A 790 35.66 -15.61 -20.34
CA ILE A 790 36.96 -14.95 -20.41
C ILE A 790 37.48 -15.15 -21.83
N ALA A 791 37.91 -14.06 -22.45
CA ALA A 791 38.59 -14.06 -23.74
C ALA A 791 40.00 -13.48 -23.57
N ARG A 792 40.99 -14.08 -24.22
CA ARG A 792 42.38 -13.63 -24.22
C ARG A 792 42.77 -13.22 -25.62
N VAL A 793 43.30 -12.01 -25.76
CA VAL A 793 43.80 -11.44 -27.00
C VAL A 793 45.32 -11.37 -26.91
N TRP A 794 46.04 -12.12 -27.73
CA TRP A 794 47.49 -12.11 -27.78
C TRP A 794 47.97 -10.99 -28.71
N LEU A 795 48.83 -10.09 -28.23
CA LEU A 795 49.15 -8.86 -28.97
C LEU A 795 50.20 -9.03 -30.08
N GLU A 796 50.90 -10.17 -30.09
CA GLU A 796 51.90 -10.51 -31.13
C GLU A 796 51.23 -10.80 -32.47
N ASP A 797 50.20 -11.66 -32.48
CA ASP A 797 49.53 -12.17 -33.67
C ASP A 797 48.04 -11.79 -33.73
N LEU A 798 47.53 -11.10 -32.70
CA LEU A 798 46.14 -10.68 -32.54
C LEU A 798 45.17 -11.88 -32.44
N GLU A 799 45.66 -13.05 -32.03
CA GLU A 799 44.84 -14.23 -31.84
C GLU A 799 43.90 -14.05 -30.63
N VAL A 800 42.61 -14.34 -30.83
CA VAL A 800 41.58 -14.28 -29.78
C VAL A 800 41.21 -15.69 -29.35
N GLU A 801 41.58 -16.07 -28.13
CA GLU A 801 41.21 -17.32 -27.49
C GLU A 801 40.00 -17.11 -26.57
N CYS A 802 38.88 -17.76 -26.87
CA CYS A 802 37.71 -17.77 -26.00
C CYS A 802 36.92 -19.07 -26.17
N ALA A 803 36.41 -19.63 -25.06
CA ALA A 803 35.58 -20.84 -25.07
C ALA A 803 34.22 -20.62 -25.76
N ASN A 804 33.75 -19.37 -25.84
CA ASN A 804 32.52 -19.00 -26.53
C ASN A 804 32.83 -18.45 -27.92
N ALA A 805 32.42 -19.17 -28.97
CA ALA A 805 32.70 -18.81 -30.35
C ALA A 805 32.09 -17.47 -30.77
N VAL A 806 30.89 -17.13 -30.27
CA VAL A 806 30.22 -15.86 -30.61
C VAL A 806 30.94 -14.68 -29.97
N LEU A 807 31.35 -14.82 -28.71
CA LEU A 807 32.13 -13.79 -28.02
C LEU A 807 33.51 -13.61 -28.66
N ARG A 808 34.17 -14.71 -29.02
CA ARG A 808 35.45 -14.70 -29.74
C ARG A 808 35.37 -13.89 -31.04
N ASP A 809 34.37 -14.19 -31.86
CA ASP A 809 34.22 -13.55 -33.18
C ASP A 809 33.84 -12.06 -33.03
N ARG A 810 33.03 -11.71 -32.02
CA ARG A 810 32.74 -10.31 -31.67
C ARG A 810 33.99 -9.55 -31.24
N ILE A 811 34.79 -10.12 -30.33
CA ILE A 811 36.02 -9.48 -29.84
C ILE A 811 37.02 -9.31 -30.98
N ARG A 812 37.17 -10.33 -31.85
CA ARG A 812 38.04 -10.25 -33.03
C ARG A 812 37.68 -9.05 -33.91
N VAL A 813 36.41 -8.87 -34.26
CA VAL A 813 35.96 -7.76 -35.11
C VAL A 813 36.24 -6.40 -34.45
N VAL A 814 36.01 -6.27 -33.14
CA VAL A 814 36.28 -5.00 -32.43
C VAL A 814 37.79 -4.71 -32.37
N VAL A 815 38.61 -5.73 -32.12
CA VAL A 815 40.08 -5.61 -32.13
C VAL A 815 40.59 -5.22 -33.52
N GLU A 816 40.12 -5.88 -34.59
CA GLU A 816 40.47 -5.54 -35.97
C GLU A 816 40.14 -4.07 -36.29
N ARG A 817 38.95 -3.58 -35.88
CA ARG A 817 38.54 -2.19 -36.08
C ARG A 817 39.34 -1.19 -35.25
N ALA A 818 39.68 -1.52 -34.01
CA ALA A 818 40.52 -0.68 -33.17
C ALA A 818 41.94 -0.52 -33.75
N ILE A 819 42.44 -1.56 -34.41
CA ILE A 819 43.76 -1.56 -35.05
C ILE A 819 43.75 -0.74 -36.36
N GLU A 820 42.68 -0.81 -37.15
CA GLU A 820 42.52 0.08 -38.32
C GLU A 820 42.56 1.57 -37.93
N THR A 821 42.11 1.91 -36.73
CA THR A 821 42.12 3.29 -36.20
C THR A 821 43.47 3.69 -35.61
N VAL A 822 44.27 2.74 -35.12
CA VAL A 822 45.60 2.96 -34.55
C VAL A 822 46.67 2.54 -35.57
N ALA A 823 47.03 3.44 -36.49
CA ALA A 823 47.96 3.16 -37.60
C ALA A 823 49.25 2.44 -37.16
N GLY A 824 49.43 1.19 -37.64
CA GLY A 824 50.62 0.35 -37.42
C GLY A 824 50.90 0.06 -35.95
N LEU A 825 50.36 -1.03 -35.40
CA LEU A 825 50.50 -1.33 -33.97
C LEU A 825 51.98 -1.42 -33.54
N TRP A 826 52.76 -2.21 -34.28
CA TRP A 826 54.18 -2.48 -34.03
C TRP A 826 54.96 -2.22 -35.33
N ALA A 827 56.14 -1.60 -35.27
CA ALA A 827 56.86 -1.18 -36.48
C ALA A 827 57.46 -2.38 -37.25
N ASP A 828 57.24 -2.43 -38.56
CA ASP A 828 57.87 -3.39 -39.48
C ASP A 828 59.39 -3.16 -39.56
N SER A 829 60.18 -4.16 -39.15
CA SER A 829 61.57 -4.29 -39.61
C SER A 829 61.80 -5.68 -40.18
N SER A 830 62.01 -5.69 -41.51
CA SER A 830 62.46 -6.79 -42.38
C SER A 830 61.38 -7.74 -42.94
N ILE A 831 60.91 -7.44 -44.16
CA ILE A 831 61.02 -8.28 -45.37
C ILE A 831 60.50 -7.43 -46.54
N HIS A 832 61.42 -6.82 -47.30
CA HIS A 832 61.34 -6.58 -48.75
C HIS A 832 62.54 -5.70 -49.17
N GLN A 833 63.67 -6.35 -49.40
CA GLN A 833 64.57 -5.94 -50.48
C GLN A 833 64.58 -7.07 -51.51
N ASP A 834 64.52 -6.65 -52.76
CA ASP A 834 64.65 -7.38 -54.02
C ASP A 834 63.39 -7.86 -54.77
N ALA A 835 63.47 -7.56 -56.08
CA ALA A 835 62.65 -7.96 -57.22
C ALA A 835 61.41 -7.12 -57.55
N THR A 836 61.69 -5.93 -58.11
CA THR A 836 60.97 -5.39 -59.26
C THR A 836 60.89 -6.39 -60.44
N LEU A 837 59.78 -6.32 -61.21
CA LEU A 837 59.57 -6.65 -62.63
C LEU A 837 58.65 -7.85 -62.96
N SER A 838 57.74 -7.57 -63.90
CA SER A 838 56.81 -8.46 -64.64
C SER A 838 55.62 -8.98 -63.81
N GLY A 839 54.36 -8.94 -64.24
CA GLY A 839 53.81 -8.76 -65.57
C GLY A 839 52.79 -9.88 -65.82
N SER A 840 51.51 -9.53 -65.97
CA SER A 840 50.50 -10.24 -66.76
C SER A 840 49.98 -11.63 -66.31
N ALA A 841 48.64 -11.68 -66.26
CA ALA A 841 47.74 -12.76 -66.69
C ALA A 841 47.14 -13.76 -65.68
N ASN A 842 45.80 -13.83 -65.76
CA ASN A 842 44.87 -14.96 -65.56
C ASN A 842 44.83 -15.62 -64.16
N GLY A 843 43.67 -15.93 -63.58
CA GLY A 843 42.40 -16.33 -64.18
C GLY A 843 42.11 -17.78 -63.81
N GLN A 844 41.02 -17.99 -63.07
CA GLN A 844 40.28 -19.25 -62.87
C GLN A 844 40.99 -20.48 -62.26
N LYS A 845 40.37 -20.96 -61.16
CA LYS A 845 40.08 -22.36 -60.74
C LYS A 845 40.08 -22.39 -59.20
N GLY A 846 39.15 -23.01 -58.50
CA GLY A 846 38.07 -23.88 -58.90
C GLY A 846 37.56 -24.60 -57.64
N ILE A 847 36.25 -24.55 -57.46
CA ILE A 847 35.44 -25.40 -56.59
C ILE A 847 35.81 -26.87 -56.80
N GLU A 848 36.06 -27.61 -55.71
CA GLU A 848 35.63 -29.00 -55.44
C GLU A 848 36.57 -29.66 -54.41
N LEU A 849 36.02 -30.10 -53.26
CA LEU A 849 36.16 -31.48 -52.77
C LEU A 849 35.38 -31.62 -51.44
N ALA A 850 34.07 -31.79 -51.58
CA ALA A 850 33.30 -32.62 -50.66
C ALA A 850 33.61 -34.10 -50.95
N ASP A 851 33.33 -34.95 -49.96
CA ASP A 851 33.28 -36.41 -50.06
C ASP A 851 34.59 -37.20 -50.11
N ARG A 852 35.18 -37.39 -48.92
CA ARG A 852 35.67 -38.71 -48.51
C ARG A 852 35.01 -39.17 -47.21
N LYS A 853 33.85 -39.81 -47.41
CA LYS A 853 33.40 -41.11 -46.83
C LYS A 853 34.22 -41.60 -45.62
N LYS A 854 33.65 -41.73 -44.42
CA LYS A 854 32.75 -42.82 -43.97
C LYS A 854 33.24 -44.23 -44.39
N GLU A 855 33.37 -45.08 -43.38
CA GLU A 855 33.59 -46.54 -43.40
C GLU A 855 35.03 -47.05 -43.54
N ALA A 856 35.69 -47.14 -42.38
CA ALA A 856 36.34 -48.38 -41.98
C ALA A 856 35.67 -48.86 -40.69
N ALA A 857 35.00 -49.99 -40.79
CA ALA A 857 34.21 -50.64 -39.77
C ALA A 857 35.05 -51.63 -38.94
N LEU A 858 34.64 -51.79 -37.68
CA LEU A 858 34.65 -53.01 -36.85
C LEU A 858 35.92 -53.88 -36.74
N GLU A 859 36.48 -53.88 -35.53
CA GLU A 859 36.73 -55.04 -34.65
C GLU A 859 36.98 -54.49 -33.23
N ALA A 860 36.68 -55.13 -32.10
CA ALA A 860 35.51 -55.82 -31.57
C ALA A 860 35.84 -56.12 -30.08
N HIS A 861 34.83 -56.10 -29.20
CA HIS A 861 34.78 -56.83 -27.92
C HIS A 861 35.85 -56.61 -26.82
N ALA A 862 35.47 -55.86 -25.78
CA ALA A 862 35.39 -56.32 -24.38
C ALA A 862 34.49 -55.37 -23.58
#